data_AF-A0A370DZU3-F1
#
_entry.id   AF-A0A370DZU3-F1
#
_cell.length_a   1.000
_cell.length_b   1.000
_cell.length_c   1.000
_cell.angle_alpha   90.00
_cell.angle_beta   90.00
_cell.angle_gamma   90.00
#
_symmetry.space_group_name_H-M   'P 1'
#
loop_
_entity.id
_entity.type
_entity.pdbx_description
1 polymer ?
#
loop_
_entity_poly.entity_id
_entity_poly.type
_entity_poly.pdbx_seq_one_letter_code
_entity_poly.pdbx_strand_id
1 'polypeptide(L)'
;MKSQSAIKQDDAYMNIVVTTGCPHSGWETAFPALRQLGLEECGDSFAKWHDKLFQEAGVTDPLQLNQPIQPSLDLAEKAAALFSEGTDIPMLWADSRSIWLLDFWATTFPQSRFLLFYNRAESALAYALQQGVDPEQFMEAWHASNQVLMHFQRRNRRRSLLLDAEAAAQQPEALAGACQRIGLVLQAANPSPILTSAAPALECLLASQFLREQPAIQVLQMELEASAQPLGETTVHESPQPLEVYHSYKQGQVRVEHLTQAKDEQSKLAVERQVQIQQLTKVRDEQAKLATEYQAQLTQAKQTQVKLESANKETEQENELLLLQLHQVQEELEAVFLQKQQIDQSQKEQDTKLNRLQQELDEARRQFQTEEKARKGLAGEQQKLQSQIEQLTKARDEQAKLATERQTQLTQAKQSQEKLESVNKETEQENELLLLQLHQVQEELEAVFLQKRQIDQSQKEQDTRLKQLQQELDEARRQFQTEEKARKGLAGEQQKLQSQIEQLTKARDEQAKLATERQTQLTQAKQSQEKLESAKKETEQENELLLLQLHQVQEELEHYFIKYQELVRELEEQTKVESSGSEEQREPEKSRPTKTSKITAPISVLTKPFKLTNKAQKREKRLVNLMKDSGLFDEAWYLAEYPDVAEAGIDPVQHYLRYGASEGRNPSPKFDTTFYLTTNPDIAQAEVNPLVHFLRYGKEEGRLPSNQGVTAWMP
;
A
#
# COMPACT_ATOMS: atom_id res chain seq x y z
N MET A 1 43.88 6.77 53.95
CA MET A 1 44.38 6.83 52.55
C MET A 1 44.61 5.40 52.09
N LYS A 2 43.99 4.87 51.04
CA LYS A 2 43.24 5.51 49.94
C LYS A 2 41.76 5.04 49.92
N SER A 3 40.86 5.95 49.56
CA SER A 3 39.48 5.77 49.05
C SER A 3 39.09 4.32 48.67
N GLN A 4 37.99 3.71 49.12
CA GLN A 4 36.72 4.28 49.60
C GLN A 4 36.20 5.45 48.74
N SER A 5 36.00 5.20 47.45
CA SER A 5 34.97 5.90 46.70
C SER A 5 33.64 5.21 46.99
N ALA A 6 32.86 5.75 47.93
CA ALA A 6 31.45 5.40 48.05
C ALA A 6 30.77 5.88 46.77
N ILE A 7 30.55 4.97 45.82
CA ILE A 7 29.68 5.24 44.68
C ILE A 7 28.29 5.39 45.27
N LYS A 8 27.68 6.57 45.10
CA LYS A 8 26.26 6.76 45.35
C LYS A 8 25.52 6.00 44.26
N GLN A 9 25.09 4.78 44.57
CA GLN A 9 24.68 3.78 43.57
C GLN A 9 23.35 3.07 43.90
N ASP A 10 22.61 3.56 44.91
CA ASP A 10 21.45 2.85 45.47
C ASP A 10 20.15 3.05 44.65
N ASP A 11 20.01 4.11 43.85
CA ASP A 11 18.75 4.46 43.17
C ASP A 11 18.73 4.18 41.65
N ALA A 12 19.89 3.95 41.00
CA ALA A 12 19.98 3.92 39.53
C ALA A 12 19.66 2.57 38.86
N TYR A 13 19.66 1.47 39.61
CA TYR A 13 19.49 0.10 39.07
C TYR A 13 18.08 -0.49 39.23
N MET A 14 17.06 0.35 39.46
CA MET A 14 15.74 -0.08 39.95
C MET A 14 14.94 -1.01 39.02
N ASN A 15 15.28 -1.07 37.73
CA ASN A 15 14.33 -1.39 36.66
C ASN A 15 14.75 -2.52 35.69
N ILE A 16 15.64 -3.45 36.08
CA ILE A 16 16.03 -4.58 35.21
C ILE A 16 15.11 -5.78 35.43
N VAL A 17 14.45 -6.23 34.36
CA VAL A 17 13.69 -7.50 34.30
C VAL A 17 14.45 -8.49 33.42
N VAL A 18 14.91 -9.59 34.00
CA VAL A 18 15.52 -10.71 33.26
C VAL A 18 14.45 -11.77 33.01
N THR A 19 14.21 -12.09 31.75
CA THR A 19 13.33 -13.18 31.33
C THR A 19 14.11 -14.27 30.60
N THR A 20 13.82 -15.53 30.91
CA THR A 20 14.50 -16.67 30.32
C THR A 20 13.65 -17.94 30.42
N GLY A 21 13.88 -18.87 29.49
CA GLY A 21 13.18 -20.15 29.36
C GLY A 21 13.98 -21.09 28.45
N CYS A 22 13.62 -22.37 28.42
CA CYS A 22 14.37 -23.39 27.66
C CYS A 22 14.44 -23.03 26.15
N PRO A 23 15.63 -23.07 25.51
CA PRO A 23 15.74 -22.90 24.05
C PRO A 23 14.75 -23.82 23.31
N HIS A 24 14.14 -23.34 22.23
CA HIS A 24 13.18 -24.07 21.38
C HIS A 24 11.87 -24.54 22.04
N SER A 25 11.64 -24.25 23.34
CA SER A 25 10.43 -24.69 24.06
C SER A 25 9.17 -23.86 23.80
N GLY A 26 9.26 -22.77 23.04
CA GLY A 26 8.14 -21.87 22.80
C GLY A 26 7.85 -20.89 23.94
N TRP A 27 8.76 -20.72 24.90
CA TRP A 27 8.65 -19.74 25.99
C TRP A 27 8.53 -18.28 25.49
N GLU A 28 8.99 -18.02 24.26
CA GLU A 28 8.84 -16.74 23.56
C GLU A 28 7.36 -16.37 23.29
N THR A 29 6.42 -17.33 23.39
CA THR A 29 4.97 -17.09 23.28
C THR A 29 4.45 -16.07 24.30
N ALA A 30 5.12 -15.89 25.44
CA ALA A 30 4.79 -14.87 26.43
C ALA A 30 5.18 -13.43 26.01
N PHE A 31 6.09 -13.24 25.04
CA PHE A 31 6.64 -11.92 24.72
C PHE A 31 5.60 -10.90 24.22
N PRO A 32 4.59 -11.25 23.39
CA PRO A 32 3.51 -10.33 23.03
C PRO A 32 2.76 -9.79 24.26
N ALA A 33 2.55 -10.61 25.29
CA ALA A 33 1.93 -10.17 26.53
C ALA A 33 2.86 -9.26 27.35
N LEU A 34 4.16 -9.57 27.44
CA LEU A 34 5.14 -8.70 28.11
C LEU A 34 5.21 -7.31 27.45
N ARG A 35 5.25 -7.24 26.11
CA ARG A 35 5.23 -5.97 25.36
C ARG A 35 3.93 -5.19 25.56
N GLN A 36 2.79 -5.88 25.58
CA GLN A 36 1.47 -5.28 25.85
C GLN A 36 1.37 -4.66 27.26
N LEU A 37 2.14 -5.21 28.20
CA LEU A 37 2.26 -4.75 29.59
C LEU A 37 3.31 -3.63 29.79
N GLY A 38 3.89 -3.10 28.71
CA GLY A 38 4.79 -1.94 28.74
C GLY A 38 6.25 -2.25 29.02
N LEU A 39 6.69 -3.51 28.86
CA LEU A 39 8.10 -3.89 28.95
C LEU A 39 8.81 -3.64 27.60
N GLU A 40 9.85 -2.80 27.62
CA GLU A 40 10.70 -2.54 26.45
C GLU A 40 11.94 -3.44 26.45
N GLU A 41 12.28 -4.03 25.31
CA GLU A 41 13.44 -4.93 25.16
C GLU A 41 14.76 -4.15 25.12
N CYS A 42 15.78 -4.66 25.82
CA CYS A 42 17.14 -4.09 25.78
C CYS A 42 17.72 -4.07 24.36
N GLY A 43 18.34 -2.95 23.96
CA GLY A 43 18.88 -2.76 22.61
C GLY A 43 20.13 -3.57 22.26
N ASP A 44 20.47 -3.58 20.97
CA ASP A 44 21.54 -4.37 20.30
C ASP A 44 22.89 -4.48 21.04
N SER A 45 23.29 -3.45 21.77
CA SER A 45 24.54 -3.43 22.54
C SER A 45 24.61 -4.57 23.56
N PHE A 46 23.46 -4.98 24.11
CA PHE A 46 23.36 -6.05 25.09
C PHE A 46 23.47 -7.44 24.44
N ALA A 47 22.78 -7.66 23.32
CA ALA A 47 22.90 -8.89 22.53
C ALA A 47 24.36 -9.13 22.13
N LYS A 48 25.06 -8.09 21.66
CA LYS A 48 26.49 -8.16 21.30
C LYS A 48 27.40 -8.51 22.48
N TRP A 49 27.08 -8.03 23.69
CA TRP A 49 27.82 -8.43 24.90
C TRP A 49 27.56 -9.90 25.25
N HIS A 50 26.31 -10.35 25.20
CA HIS A 50 25.92 -11.71 25.50
C HIS A 50 26.55 -12.71 24.50
N ASP A 51 26.51 -12.40 23.20
CA ASP A 51 27.15 -13.23 22.17
C ASP A 51 28.67 -13.34 22.38
N LYS A 52 29.35 -12.25 22.79
CA LYS A 52 30.78 -12.29 23.10
C LYS A 52 31.09 -13.19 24.30
N LEU A 53 30.25 -13.18 25.32
CA LEU A 53 30.38 -14.06 26.49
C LEU A 53 30.28 -15.54 26.08
N PHE A 54 29.28 -15.91 25.28
CA PHE A 54 29.12 -17.31 24.83
C PHE A 54 30.19 -17.75 23.82
N GLN A 55 30.72 -16.82 23.00
CA GLN A 55 31.90 -17.07 22.16
C GLN A 55 33.16 -17.33 22.99
N GLU A 56 33.42 -16.53 24.05
CA GLU A 56 34.54 -16.76 24.98
C GLU A 56 34.38 -18.07 25.77
N ALA A 57 33.15 -18.48 26.07
CA ALA A 57 32.84 -19.77 26.70
C ALA A 57 32.92 -20.98 25.74
N GLY A 58 33.15 -20.77 24.44
CA GLY A 58 33.27 -21.84 23.44
C GLY A 58 31.95 -22.54 23.08
N VAL A 59 30.81 -21.90 23.33
CA VAL A 59 29.48 -22.50 23.18
C VAL A 59 28.95 -22.30 21.76
N THR A 60 28.67 -23.39 21.06
CA THR A 60 28.13 -23.38 19.69
C THR A 60 26.64 -23.73 19.61
N ASP A 61 26.16 -24.60 20.49
CA ASP A 61 24.75 -25.04 20.56
C ASP A 61 24.19 -24.75 21.98
N PRO A 62 23.16 -23.90 22.12
CA PRO A 62 22.49 -23.63 23.39
C PRO A 62 21.93 -24.87 24.11
N LEU A 63 21.57 -25.93 23.37
CA LEU A 63 21.00 -27.17 23.94
C LEU A 63 22.07 -28.04 24.62
N GLN A 64 23.36 -27.83 24.31
CA GLN A 64 24.47 -28.58 24.93
C GLN A 64 24.93 -27.96 26.26
N LEU A 65 24.36 -26.82 26.66
CA LEU A 65 24.61 -26.20 27.96
C LEU A 65 23.93 -27.00 29.08
N ASN A 66 24.73 -27.45 30.06
CA ASN A 66 24.25 -28.15 31.24
C ASN A 66 24.87 -27.65 32.56
N GLN A 67 25.66 -26.56 32.53
CA GLN A 67 26.34 -26.00 33.69
C GLN A 67 26.29 -24.45 33.69
N PRO A 68 26.22 -23.81 34.87
CA PRO A 68 26.27 -22.35 34.97
C PRO A 68 27.59 -21.78 34.43
N ILE A 69 27.51 -20.67 33.70
CA ILE A 69 28.67 -19.93 33.20
C ILE A 69 28.94 -18.75 34.14
N GLN A 70 30.22 -18.43 34.34
CA GLN A 70 30.65 -17.25 35.09
C GLN A 70 31.41 -16.31 34.15
N PRO A 71 30.94 -15.07 33.92
CA PRO A 71 31.67 -14.11 33.08
C PRO A 71 33.00 -13.70 33.71
N SER A 72 33.96 -13.33 32.86
CA SER A 72 35.20 -12.68 33.30
C SER A 72 34.90 -11.31 33.94
N LEU A 73 35.78 -10.86 34.84
CA LEU A 73 35.60 -9.59 35.57
C LEU A 73 35.41 -8.38 34.62
N ASP A 74 36.19 -8.33 33.53
CA ASP A 74 36.10 -7.31 32.48
C ASP A 74 34.74 -7.34 31.73
N LEU A 75 34.18 -8.52 31.47
CA LEU A 75 32.84 -8.63 30.89
C LEU A 75 31.75 -8.23 31.91
N ALA A 76 31.90 -8.58 33.19
CA ALA A 76 30.96 -8.19 34.24
C ALA A 76 30.90 -6.67 34.45
N GLU A 77 32.06 -5.99 34.47
CA GLU A 77 32.13 -4.53 34.53
C GLU A 77 31.47 -3.86 33.31
N LYS A 78 31.65 -4.43 32.11
CA LYS A 78 30.99 -3.95 30.88
C LYS A 78 29.47 -4.12 30.92
N ALA A 79 28.95 -5.22 31.49
CA ALA A 79 27.51 -5.38 31.69
C ALA A 79 26.94 -4.34 32.65
N ALA A 80 27.64 -4.05 33.76
CA ALA A 80 27.22 -3.03 34.72
C ALA A 80 27.23 -1.60 34.13
N ALA A 81 28.13 -1.32 33.17
CA ALA A 81 28.15 -0.06 32.44
C ALA A 81 26.95 0.11 31.50
N LEU A 82 26.53 -0.95 30.79
CA LEU A 82 25.38 -0.91 29.86
C LEU A 82 24.05 -0.55 30.56
N PHE A 83 23.91 -0.88 31.85
CA PHE A 83 22.73 -0.54 32.65
C PHE A 83 22.83 0.79 33.42
N SER A 84 23.87 1.59 33.20
CA SER A 84 24.07 2.84 33.96
C SER A 84 23.32 4.06 33.36
N GLU A 85 22.74 3.93 32.17
CA GLU A 85 21.86 4.93 31.55
C GLU A 85 20.43 4.78 32.10
N GLY A 86 20.18 5.38 33.26
CA GLY A 86 18.94 5.20 34.02
C GLY A 86 17.68 5.68 33.29
N THR A 87 16.72 4.78 33.13
CA THR A 87 15.35 5.06 32.69
C THR A 87 14.35 4.63 33.77
N ASP A 88 13.26 5.41 33.93
CA ASP A 88 12.18 5.09 34.88
C ASP A 88 11.29 3.91 34.42
N ILE A 89 11.58 3.32 33.24
CA ILE A 89 10.82 2.24 32.60
C ILE A 89 11.52 0.89 32.88
N PRO A 90 10.79 -0.19 33.24
CA PRO A 90 11.37 -1.51 33.37
C PRO A 90 11.90 -2.04 32.03
N MET A 91 13.22 -2.24 31.93
CA MET A 91 13.90 -2.80 30.77
C MET A 91 13.92 -4.33 30.83
N LEU A 92 13.54 -4.98 29.73
CA LEU A 92 13.44 -6.43 29.59
C LEU A 92 14.67 -7.00 28.86
N TRP A 93 15.46 -7.81 29.55
CA TRP A 93 16.45 -8.66 28.92
C TRP A 93 15.88 -10.07 28.71
N ALA A 94 15.88 -10.56 27.46
CA ALA A 94 15.29 -11.83 27.06
C ALA A 94 16.25 -12.68 26.24
N ASP A 95 16.76 -13.79 26.81
CA ASP A 95 17.57 -14.77 26.09
C ASP A 95 17.49 -16.14 26.77
N SER A 96 17.36 -17.23 26.00
CA SER A 96 17.26 -18.60 26.53
C SER A 96 18.58 -19.13 27.09
N ARG A 97 19.73 -18.61 26.63
CA ARG A 97 21.05 -18.95 27.18
C ARG A 97 21.26 -18.35 28.57
N SER A 98 20.49 -17.31 28.94
CA SER A 98 20.59 -16.65 30.26
C SER A 98 20.13 -17.52 31.45
N ILE A 99 19.50 -18.69 31.23
CA ILE A 99 19.26 -19.72 32.28
C ILE A 99 20.57 -20.00 33.06
N TRP A 100 21.67 -20.16 32.32
CA TRP A 100 22.99 -20.50 32.85
C TRP A 100 23.74 -19.31 33.47
N LEU A 101 23.15 -18.11 33.41
CA LEU A 101 23.66 -16.87 33.99
C LEU A 101 22.77 -16.32 35.12
N LEU A 102 21.70 -17.02 35.52
CA LEU A 102 20.76 -16.54 36.54
C LEU A 102 21.43 -16.17 37.87
N ASP A 103 22.40 -16.96 38.34
CA ASP A 103 23.15 -16.65 39.56
C ASP A 103 24.11 -15.44 39.40
N PHE A 104 24.61 -15.18 38.18
CA PHE A 104 25.35 -13.95 37.87
C PHE A 104 24.42 -12.73 37.93
N TRP A 105 23.30 -12.74 37.20
CA TRP A 105 22.30 -11.66 37.24
C TRP A 105 21.82 -11.36 38.67
N ALA A 106 21.54 -12.43 39.44
CA ALA A 106 21.08 -12.37 40.82
C ALA A 106 22.07 -11.73 41.80
N THR A 107 23.38 -11.83 41.53
CA THR A 107 24.44 -11.33 42.42
C THR A 107 24.95 -9.96 41.98
N THR A 108 25.12 -9.73 40.68
CA THR A 108 25.57 -8.44 40.13
C THR A 108 24.49 -7.35 40.18
N PHE A 109 23.21 -7.71 40.06
CA PHE A 109 22.08 -6.76 40.07
C PHE A 109 21.06 -7.12 41.17
N PRO A 110 21.28 -6.73 42.44
CA PRO A 110 20.42 -7.14 43.55
C PRO A 110 18.93 -6.79 43.40
N GLN A 111 18.62 -5.66 42.77
CA GLN A 111 17.25 -5.17 42.55
C GLN A 111 16.53 -5.83 41.35
N SER A 112 17.26 -6.59 40.52
CA SER A 112 16.70 -7.22 39.31
C SER A 112 15.54 -8.16 39.64
N ARG A 113 14.58 -8.23 38.71
CA ARG A 113 13.39 -9.08 38.80
C ARG A 113 13.44 -10.15 37.72
N PHE A 114 12.95 -11.34 38.02
CA PHE A 114 13.09 -12.51 37.17
C PHE A 114 11.74 -13.09 36.79
N LEU A 115 11.48 -13.15 35.49
CA LEU A 115 10.31 -13.85 34.92
C LEU A 115 10.83 -15.13 34.26
N LEU A 116 10.61 -16.25 34.92
CA LEU A 116 11.12 -17.55 34.49
C LEU A 116 9.99 -18.29 33.80
N PHE A 117 10.16 -18.58 32.52
CA PHE A 117 9.11 -19.20 31.72
C PHE A 117 9.42 -20.67 31.44
N TYR A 118 8.39 -21.50 31.59
CA TYR A 118 8.36 -22.87 31.10
C TYR A 118 7.13 -23.07 30.23
N ASN A 119 7.18 -24.08 29.38
CA ASN A 119 6.02 -24.65 28.71
C ASN A 119 5.87 -26.10 29.19
N ARG A 120 4.63 -26.61 29.22
CA ARG A 120 4.33 -28.02 29.48
C ARG A 120 5.12 -28.90 28.51
N ALA A 121 5.59 -30.08 28.93
CA ALA A 121 6.53 -30.85 28.11
C ALA A 121 5.95 -31.24 26.75
N GLU A 122 4.64 -31.48 26.68
CA GLU A 122 3.93 -31.77 25.44
C GLU A 122 4.02 -30.62 24.43
N SER A 123 3.68 -29.39 24.85
CA SER A 123 3.77 -28.19 24.01
C SER A 123 5.23 -27.86 23.67
N ALA A 124 6.12 -27.93 24.65
CA ALA A 124 7.54 -27.63 24.50
C ALA A 124 8.21 -28.52 23.45
N LEU A 125 7.94 -29.82 23.50
CA LEU A 125 8.44 -30.79 22.52
C LEU A 125 7.78 -30.59 21.15
N ALA A 126 6.50 -30.21 21.08
CA ALA A 126 5.85 -29.88 19.81
C ALA A 126 6.50 -28.66 19.11
N TYR A 127 6.86 -27.61 19.87
CA TYR A 127 7.62 -26.48 19.34
C TYR A 127 9.03 -26.87 18.87
N ALA A 128 9.72 -27.74 19.61
CA ALA A 128 11.05 -28.24 19.24
C ALA A 128 11.01 -29.08 17.94
N LEU A 129 10.03 -29.99 17.81
CA LEU A 129 9.80 -30.78 16.60
C LEU A 129 9.48 -29.91 15.39
N GLN A 130 8.71 -28.83 15.55
CA GLN A 130 8.43 -27.87 14.48
C GLN A 130 9.70 -27.18 13.96
N GLN A 131 10.71 -26.98 14.81
CA GLN A 131 12.01 -26.43 14.45
C GLN A 131 13.02 -27.48 13.93
N GLY A 132 12.63 -28.76 13.87
CA GLY A 132 13.49 -29.86 13.43
C GLY A 132 14.58 -30.26 14.42
N VAL A 133 14.40 -29.95 15.71
CA VAL A 133 15.32 -30.33 16.79
C VAL A 133 15.11 -31.81 17.15
N ASP A 134 16.19 -32.50 17.51
CA ASP A 134 16.13 -33.88 17.99
C ASP A 134 15.36 -33.99 19.32
N PRO A 135 14.39 -34.91 19.46
CA PRO A 135 13.52 -34.98 20.63
C PRO A 135 14.25 -35.49 21.89
N GLU A 136 15.26 -36.36 21.77
CA GLU A 136 16.01 -36.86 22.93
C GLU A 136 16.92 -35.75 23.46
N GLN A 137 17.72 -35.14 22.58
CA GLN A 137 18.59 -34.00 22.94
C GLN A 137 17.77 -32.83 23.54
N PHE A 138 16.62 -32.51 22.94
CA PHE A 138 15.74 -31.45 23.45
C PHE A 138 15.19 -31.78 24.84
N MET A 139 14.72 -33.01 25.08
CA MET A 139 14.11 -33.34 26.36
C MET A 139 15.13 -33.42 27.51
N GLU A 140 16.38 -33.81 27.25
CA GLU A 140 17.48 -33.67 28.21
C GLU A 140 17.74 -32.20 28.55
N ALA A 141 17.85 -31.33 27.54
CA ALA A 141 18.07 -29.90 27.72
C ALA A 141 16.88 -29.20 28.43
N TRP A 142 15.65 -29.58 28.11
CA TRP A 142 14.43 -29.11 28.76
C TRP A 142 14.39 -29.51 30.23
N HIS A 143 14.72 -30.76 30.54
CA HIS A 143 14.77 -31.25 31.92
C HIS A 143 15.84 -30.50 32.74
N ALA A 144 17.06 -30.38 32.21
CA ALA A 144 18.14 -29.66 32.88
C ALA A 144 17.82 -28.17 33.09
N SER A 145 17.31 -27.51 32.04
CA SER A 145 16.91 -26.09 32.09
C SER A 145 15.84 -25.82 33.14
N ASN A 146 14.76 -26.61 33.14
CA ASN A 146 13.66 -26.42 34.07
C ASN A 146 14.02 -26.76 35.52
N GLN A 147 14.92 -27.72 35.74
CA GLN A 147 15.51 -27.92 37.06
C GLN A 147 16.24 -26.66 37.54
N VAL A 148 17.07 -26.01 36.70
CA VAL A 148 17.76 -24.76 37.08
C VAL A 148 16.76 -23.64 37.39
N LEU A 149 15.75 -23.42 36.54
CA LEU A 149 14.69 -22.43 36.76
C LEU A 149 13.98 -22.63 38.10
N MET A 150 13.56 -23.86 38.39
CA MET A 150 12.85 -24.22 39.62
C MET A 150 13.74 -24.05 40.86
N HIS A 151 15.00 -24.50 40.83
CA HIS A 151 15.92 -24.32 41.95
C HIS A 151 16.27 -22.85 42.19
N PHE A 152 16.42 -22.05 41.13
CA PHE A 152 16.65 -20.62 41.23
C PHE A 152 15.42 -19.88 41.80
N GLN A 153 14.20 -20.23 41.36
CA GLN A 153 12.96 -19.68 41.91
C GLN A 153 12.81 -19.99 43.40
N ARG A 154 13.05 -21.25 43.80
CA ARG A 154 12.97 -21.69 45.20
C ARG A 154 13.94 -20.89 46.09
N ARG A 155 15.12 -20.50 45.58
CA ARG A 155 16.09 -19.61 46.27
C ARG A 155 15.72 -18.12 46.24
N ASN A 156 15.05 -17.63 45.20
CA ASN A 156 14.85 -16.18 44.93
C ASN A 156 13.37 -15.73 44.98
N ARG A 157 12.47 -16.44 45.67
CA ARG A 157 11.00 -16.26 45.66
C ARG A 157 10.44 -14.83 45.80
N ARG A 158 11.19 -13.88 46.41
CA ARG A 158 10.75 -12.47 46.57
C ARG A 158 10.96 -11.60 45.32
N ARG A 159 11.77 -12.06 44.36
CA ARG A 159 12.12 -11.34 43.14
C ARG A 159 12.04 -12.17 41.86
N SER A 160 11.56 -13.41 41.96
CA SER A 160 11.40 -14.33 40.82
C SER A 160 10.02 -14.98 40.81
N LEU A 161 9.44 -15.11 39.61
CA LEU A 161 8.24 -15.89 39.35
C LEU A 161 8.58 -17.01 38.36
N LEU A 162 8.01 -18.20 38.58
CA LEU A 162 7.96 -19.27 37.58
C LEU A 162 6.56 -19.25 36.98
N LEU A 163 6.47 -19.20 35.65
CA LEU A 163 5.25 -18.91 34.90
C LEU A 163 5.14 -19.87 33.71
N ASP A 164 3.93 -20.36 33.45
CA ASP A 164 3.60 -21.03 32.20
C ASP A 164 3.50 -19.95 31.08
N ALA A 165 4.28 -20.11 30.01
CA ALA A 165 4.35 -19.13 28.93
C ALA A 165 3.06 -19.05 28.09
N GLU A 166 2.36 -20.18 27.90
CA GLU A 166 1.09 -20.23 27.18
C GLU A 166 -0.02 -19.57 28.00
N ALA A 167 -0.08 -19.86 29.31
CA ALA A 167 -1.02 -19.18 30.21
C ALA A 167 -0.74 -17.66 30.30
N ALA A 168 0.54 -17.27 30.34
CA ALA A 168 0.96 -15.86 30.35
C ALA A 168 0.58 -15.12 29.06
N ALA A 169 0.65 -15.80 27.91
CA ALA A 169 0.21 -15.27 26.62
C ALA A 169 -1.31 -15.10 26.53
N GLN A 170 -2.06 -16.05 27.09
CA GLN A 170 -3.53 -16.03 27.08
C GLN A 170 -4.14 -15.05 28.09
N GLN A 171 -3.46 -14.78 29.22
CA GLN A 171 -4.00 -13.99 30.34
C GLN A 171 -3.06 -12.85 30.79
N PRO A 172 -2.84 -11.80 29.97
CA PRO A 172 -1.95 -10.68 30.29
C PRO A 172 -2.33 -9.92 31.58
N GLU A 173 -3.62 -9.81 31.90
CA GLU A 173 -4.09 -9.13 33.12
C GLU A 173 -3.69 -9.90 34.40
N ALA A 174 -3.80 -11.23 34.37
CA ALA A 174 -3.36 -12.08 35.46
C ALA A 174 -1.83 -12.08 35.61
N LEU A 175 -1.10 -12.06 34.48
CA LEU A 175 0.34 -11.90 34.45
C LEU A 175 0.78 -10.59 35.12
N ALA A 176 0.10 -9.47 34.85
CA ALA A 176 0.35 -8.19 35.50
C ALA A 176 0.12 -8.26 37.02
N GLY A 177 -0.98 -8.89 37.45
CA GLY A 177 -1.28 -9.13 38.87
C GLY A 177 -0.24 -10.03 39.57
N ALA A 178 0.28 -11.04 38.87
CA ALA A 178 1.37 -11.88 39.36
C ALA A 178 2.66 -11.07 39.53
N CYS A 179 3.02 -10.25 38.54
CA CYS A 179 4.23 -9.40 38.57
C CYS A 179 4.26 -8.42 39.75
N GLN A 180 3.11 -7.88 40.18
CA GLN A 180 3.02 -7.01 41.36
C GLN A 180 3.55 -7.69 42.64
N ARG A 181 3.45 -9.02 42.76
CA ARG A 181 3.94 -9.78 43.94
C ARG A 181 5.47 -9.79 44.07
N ILE A 182 6.19 -9.60 42.97
CA ILE A 182 7.64 -9.39 42.97
C ILE A 182 8.01 -7.91 42.85
N GLY A 183 7.07 -6.99 43.11
CA GLY A 183 7.30 -5.55 43.07
C GLY A 183 7.40 -4.94 41.66
N LEU A 184 7.05 -5.69 40.62
CA LEU A 184 7.05 -5.21 39.24
C LEU A 184 5.65 -4.70 38.87
N VAL A 185 5.48 -3.38 38.83
CA VAL A 185 4.19 -2.75 38.49
C VAL A 185 4.10 -2.56 36.98
N LEU A 186 3.28 -3.39 36.33
CA LEU A 186 3.03 -3.33 34.89
C LEU A 186 1.64 -2.74 34.60
N GLN A 187 1.51 -2.04 33.47
CA GLN A 187 0.25 -1.45 33.02
C GLN A 187 -0.06 -1.91 31.58
N ALA A 188 -1.25 -2.45 31.35
CA ALA A 188 -1.68 -2.87 30.02
C ALA A 188 -1.93 -1.64 29.12
N ALA A 189 -1.11 -1.45 28.09
CA ALA A 189 -1.18 -0.29 27.22
C ALA A 189 -2.39 -0.34 26.24
N ASN A 190 -2.83 -1.53 25.85
CA ASN A 190 -4.08 -1.79 25.10
C ASN A 190 -4.44 -3.29 25.15
N PRO A 191 -5.65 -3.70 25.56
CA PRO A 191 -6.07 -5.11 25.57
C PRO A 191 -6.48 -5.61 24.16
N SER A 192 -5.51 -5.69 23.24
CA SER A 192 -5.67 -6.43 21.98
C SER A 192 -5.61 -7.94 22.24
N PRO A 193 -6.45 -8.77 21.58
CA PRO A 193 -6.34 -10.22 21.67
C PRO A 193 -5.04 -10.69 21.03
N ILE A 194 -4.22 -11.42 21.79
CA ILE A 194 -2.99 -12.04 21.28
C ILE A 194 -3.39 -13.30 20.50
N LEU A 195 -3.14 -13.28 19.20
CA LEU A 195 -3.26 -14.48 18.36
C LEU A 195 -1.99 -15.33 18.53
N THR A 196 -1.93 -16.12 19.58
CA THR A 196 -0.93 -17.19 19.71
C THR A 196 -1.20 -18.25 18.66
N SER A 197 -0.18 -18.59 17.86
CA SER A 197 -0.25 -19.76 16.99
C SER A 197 -0.21 -21.00 17.86
N ALA A 198 -1.32 -21.75 17.93
CA ALA A 198 -1.31 -23.07 18.54
C ALA A 198 -0.25 -23.95 17.87
N ALA A 199 0.40 -24.81 18.66
CA ALA A 199 1.32 -25.81 18.13
C ALA A 199 0.58 -26.76 17.15
N PRO A 200 1.20 -27.12 16.02
CA PRO A 200 0.51 -27.91 15.00
C PRO A 200 0.20 -29.34 15.49
N ALA A 201 -0.97 -29.84 15.06
CA ALA A 201 -1.62 -30.99 15.71
C ALA A 201 -0.85 -32.31 15.56
N LEU A 202 -0.01 -32.46 14.53
CA LEU A 202 0.82 -33.65 14.32
C LEU A 202 1.95 -33.70 15.36
N GLU A 203 2.63 -32.58 15.56
CA GLU A 203 3.73 -32.39 16.50
C GLU A 203 3.24 -32.59 17.95
N CYS A 204 2.06 -32.06 18.27
CA CYS A 204 1.38 -32.34 19.56
C CYS A 204 1.09 -33.84 19.75
N LEU A 205 0.60 -34.54 18.72
CA LEU A 205 0.34 -35.97 18.81
C LEU A 205 1.64 -36.77 19.01
N LEU A 206 2.70 -36.46 18.26
CA LEU A 206 4.02 -37.09 18.38
C LEU A 206 4.63 -36.85 19.77
N ALA A 207 4.60 -35.62 20.27
CA ALA A 207 5.04 -35.27 21.62
C ALA A 207 4.26 -36.07 22.69
N SER A 208 2.93 -36.15 22.55
CA SER A 208 2.08 -36.93 23.47
C SER A 208 2.35 -38.44 23.46
N GLN A 209 2.96 -38.98 22.40
CA GLN A 209 3.36 -40.38 22.32
C GLN A 209 4.73 -40.57 22.95
N PHE A 210 5.72 -39.77 22.55
CA PHE A 210 7.08 -39.80 23.07
C PHE A 210 7.13 -39.67 24.60
N LEU A 211 6.34 -38.75 25.16
CA LEU A 211 6.34 -38.48 26.61
C LEU A 211 5.71 -39.59 27.46
N ARG A 212 4.93 -40.52 26.88
CA ARG A 212 4.42 -41.70 27.62
C ARG A 212 5.53 -42.64 28.05
N GLU A 213 6.63 -42.67 27.31
CA GLU A 213 7.79 -43.54 27.55
C GLU A 213 8.80 -42.90 28.52
N GLN A 214 8.58 -41.64 28.94
CA GLN A 214 9.50 -40.81 29.73
C GLN A 214 8.91 -40.38 31.09
N PRO A 215 8.82 -41.29 32.09
CA PRO A 215 8.18 -41.00 33.38
C PRO A 215 8.92 -39.92 34.21
N ALA A 216 10.24 -39.77 34.04
CA ALA A 216 11.01 -38.74 34.75
C ALA A 216 10.59 -37.31 34.35
N ILE A 217 10.25 -37.09 33.08
CA ILE A 217 9.76 -35.81 32.58
C ILE A 217 8.40 -35.48 33.19
N GLN A 218 7.49 -36.46 33.25
CA GLN A 218 6.15 -36.28 33.84
C GLN A 218 6.24 -35.85 35.31
N VAL A 219 7.14 -36.45 36.09
CA VAL A 219 7.39 -36.06 37.49
C VAL A 219 7.90 -34.62 37.58
N LEU A 220 8.89 -34.23 36.76
CA LEU A 220 9.38 -32.85 36.75
C LEU A 220 8.29 -31.85 36.32
N GLN A 221 7.44 -32.19 35.34
CA GLN A 221 6.33 -31.35 34.93
C GLN A 221 5.33 -31.12 36.06
N MET A 222 4.96 -32.17 36.82
CA MET A 222 4.12 -32.01 38.01
C MET A 222 4.78 -31.12 39.07
N GLU A 223 6.10 -31.23 39.28
CA GLU A 223 6.83 -30.33 40.18
C GLU A 223 6.86 -28.87 39.70
N LEU A 224 6.96 -28.63 38.39
CA LEU A 224 6.90 -27.30 37.77
C LEU A 224 5.51 -26.70 37.93
N GLU A 225 4.46 -27.41 37.50
CA GLU A 225 3.06 -26.98 37.61
C GLU A 225 2.68 -26.68 39.08
N ALA A 226 3.20 -27.45 40.05
CA ALA A 226 3.02 -27.18 41.48
C ALA A 226 3.89 -26.04 42.06
N SER A 227 5.00 -25.70 41.41
CA SER A 227 5.92 -24.62 41.82
C SER A 227 5.62 -23.28 41.13
N ALA A 228 4.89 -23.32 40.01
CA ALA A 228 4.54 -22.18 39.18
C ALA A 228 3.48 -21.28 39.83
N GLN A 229 3.43 -20.04 39.39
CA GLN A 229 2.38 -19.10 39.76
C GLN A 229 1.17 -19.32 38.85
N PRO A 230 -0.01 -19.76 39.37
CA PRO A 230 -1.21 -19.87 38.56
C PRO A 230 -1.66 -18.49 38.08
N LEU A 231 -2.05 -18.41 36.81
CA LEU A 231 -2.61 -17.21 36.17
C LEU A 231 -4.13 -17.32 35.93
N GLY A 232 -4.66 -18.54 35.81
CA GLY A 232 -6.10 -18.81 35.69
C GLY A 232 -6.36 -20.28 35.41
N GLU A 233 -7.56 -20.61 34.91
CA GLU A 233 -7.84 -21.92 34.35
C GLU A 233 -7.08 -22.08 33.02
N THR A 234 -5.95 -22.77 33.05
CA THR A 234 -5.26 -23.19 31.82
C THR A 234 -6.16 -24.15 31.06
N THR A 235 -6.52 -23.83 29.81
CA THR A 235 -7.20 -24.79 28.96
C THR A 235 -6.26 -25.97 28.73
N VAL A 236 -6.54 -27.10 29.38
CA VAL A 236 -5.81 -28.34 29.13
C VAL A 236 -6.07 -28.72 27.67
N HIS A 237 -5.08 -28.46 26.81
CA HIS A 237 -5.15 -28.90 25.42
C HIS A 237 -5.20 -30.43 25.42
N GLU A 238 -6.39 -30.98 25.17
CA GLU A 238 -6.56 -32.41 24.93
C GLU A 238 -5.68 -32.83 23.75
N SER A 239 -5.05 -34.00 23.85
CA SER A 239 -4.24 -34.53 22.76
C SER A 239 -5.11 -34.65 21.50
N PRO A 240 -4.73 -34.03 20.37
CA PRO A 240 -5.58 -33.98 19.19
C PRO A 240 -5.87 -35.39 18.68
N GLN A 241 -7.10 -35.62 18.21
CA GLN A 241 -7.54 -36.93 17.77
C GLN A 241 -6.82 -37.31 16.46
N PRO A 242 -6.43 -38.59 16.24
CA PRO A 242 -5.73 -39.01 15.02
C PRO A 242 -6.46 -38.65 13.71
N LEU A 243 -7.79 -38.56 13.74
CA LEU A 243 -8.61 -38.10 12.62
C LEU A 243 -8.45 -36.60 12.34
N GLU A 244 -8.40 -35.77 13.38
CA GLU A 244 -8.17 -34.32 13.25
C GLU A 244 -6.78 -34.04 12.69
N VAL A 245 -5.77 -34.77 13.17
CA VAL A 245 -4.40 -34.74 12.64
C VAL A 245 -4.37 -35.15 11.17
N TYR A 246 -5.10 -36.21 10.77
CA TYR A 246 -5.21 -36.61 9.36
C TYR A 246 -5.84 -35.52 8.49
N HIS A 247 -6.91 -34.88 8.95
CA HIS A 247 -7.56 -33.78 8.23
C HIS A 247 -6.66 -32.54 8.12
N SER A 248 -5.99 -32.16 9.21
CA SER A 248 -5.00 -31.06 9.24
C SER A 248 -3.83 -31.34 8.29
N TYR A 249 -3.28 -32.56 8.31
CA TYR A 249 -2.23 -33.00 7.39
C TYR A 249 -2.68 -32.93 5.92
N LYS A 250 -3.91 -33.38 5.62
CA LYS A 250 -4.48 -33.30 4.26
C LYS A 250 -4.68 -31.87 3.78
N GLN A 251 -5.16 -30.97 4.64
CA GLN A 251 -5.23 -29.54 4.35
C GLN A 251 -3.82 -28.95 4.15
N GLY A 252 -2.84 -29.40 4.93
CA GLY A 252 -1.43 -29.05 4.79
C GLY A 252 -0.85 -29.43 3.43
N GLN A 253 -1.10 -30.66 2.96
CA GLN A 253 -0.68 -31.11 1.61
C GLN A 253 -1.25 -30.21 0.51
N VAL A 254 -2.57 -29.97 0.52
CA VAL A 254 -3.25 -29.10 -0.46
C VAL A 254 -2.72 -27.67 -0.39
N ARG A 255 -2.43 -27.14 0.81
CA ARG A 255 -1.81 -25.82 0.98
C ARG A 255 -0.40 -25.76 0.41
N VAL A 256 0.42 -26.79 0.59
CA VAL A 256 1.78 -26.86 0.01
C VAL A 256 1.73 -26.96 -1.52
N GLU A 257 0.80 -27.73 -2.08
CA GLU A 257 0.56 -27.79 -3.53
C GLU A 257 0.19 -26.42 -4.10
N HIS A 258 -0.79 -25.73 -3.50
CA HIS A 258 -1.16 -24.37 -3.91
C HIS A 258 -0.02 -23.34 -3.75
N LEU A 259 0.74 -23.40 -2.65
CA LEU A 259 1.91 -22.51 -2.46
C LEU A 259 3.02 -22.80 -3.48
N THR A 260 3.19 -24.06 -3.89
CA THR A 260 4.15 -24.44 -4.94
C THR A 260 3.70 -23.92 -6.30
N GLN A 261 2.43 -24.09 -6.66
CA GLN A 261 1.84 -23.51 -7.88
C GLN A 261 1.99 -21.98 -7.91
N ALA A 262 1.64 -21.30 -6.82
CA ALA A 262 1.77 -19.85 -6.69
C ALA A 262 3.24 -19.38 -6.80
N LYS A 263 4.19 -20.12 -6.21
CA LYS A 263 5.64 -19.86 -6.36
C LYS A 263 6.09 -20.00 -7.81
N ASP A 264 5.65 -21.04 -8.51
CA ASP A 264 5.99 -21.27 -9.91
C ASP A 264 5.40 -20.16 -10.80
N GLU A 265 4.17 -19.72 -10.54
CA GLU A 265 3.54 -18.57 -11.21
C GLU A 265 4.31 -17.25 -10.97
N GLN A 266 4.68 -16.96 -9.72
CA GLN A 266 5.52 -15.79 -9.41
C GLN A 266 6.89 -15.88 -10.10
N SER A 267 7.47 -17.06 -10.22
CA SER A 267 8.75 -17.24 -10.95
C SER A 267 8.61 -16.95 -12.45
N LYS A 268 7.50 -17.36 -13.09
CA LYS A 268 7.20 -17.04 -14.49
C LYS A 268 7.00 -15.54 -14.69
N LEU A 269 6.18 -14.91 -13.85
CA LEU A 269 5.94 -13.46 -13.88
C LEU A 269 7.23 -12.66 -13.65
N ALA A 270 8.14 -13.14 -12.81
CA ALA A 270 9.44 -12.51 -12.62
C ALA A 270 10.32 -12.57 -13.89
N VAL A 271 10.34 -13.71 -14.59
CA VAL A 271 11.04 -13.86 -15.88
C VAL A 271 10.42 -12.96 -16.96
N GLU A 272 9.09 -12.91 -17.07
CA GLU A 272 8.38 -12.03 -18.02
C GLU A 272 8.70 -10.55 -17.77
N ARG A 273 8.64 -10.11 -16.51
CA ARG A 273 9.02 -8.74 -16.11
C ARG A 273 10.48 -8.45 -16.42
N GLN A 274 11.39 -9.40 -16.23
CA GLN A 274 12.80 -9.23 -16.57
C GLN A 274 13.01 -9.02 -18.08
N VAL A 275 12.25 -9.73 -18.94
CA VAL A 275 12.28 -9.53 -20.39
C VAL A 275 11.72 -8.14 -20.76
N GLN A 276 10.62 -7.70 -20.14
CA GLN A 276 10.08 -6.34 -20.35
C GLN A 276 11.09 -5.25 -19.93
N ILE A 277 11.75 -5.41 -18.78
CA ILE A 277 12.81 -4.49 -18.33
C ILE A 277 13.95 -4.43 -19.37
N GLN A 278 14.40 -5.58 -19.90
CA GLN A 278 15.43 -5.62 -20.94
C GLN A 278 15.01 -4.96 -22.26
N GLN A 279 13.72 -5.02 -22.63
CA GLN A 279 13.20 -4.30 -23.79
C GLN A 279 13.19 -2.78 -23.54
N LEU A 280 12.72 -2.35 -22.37
CA LEU A 280 12.70 -0.93 -21.98
C LEU A 280 14.11 -0.33 -21.86
N THR A 281 15.10 -1.09 -21.35
CA THR A 281 16.49 -0.60 -21.31
C THR A 281 17.07 -0.44 -22.71
N LYS A 282 16.79 -1.34 -23.66
CA LYS A 282 17.21 -1.17 -25.07
C LYS A 282 16.65 0.12 -25.68
N VAL A 283 15.35 0.35 -25.55
CA VAL A 283 14.69 1.58 -26.04
C VAL A 283 15.26 2.83 -25.39
N ARG A 284 15.51 2.80 -24.07
CA ARG A 284 16.14 3.92 -23.34
C ARG A 284 17.56 4.19 -23.86
N ASP A 285 18.35 3.15 -24.09
CA ASP A 285 19.74 3.29 -24.53
C ASP A 285 19.83 3.73 -26.00
N GLU A 286 18.86 3.36 -26.84
CA GLU A 286 18.66 3.91 -28.20
C GLU A 286 18.26 5.40 -28.17
N GLN A 287 17.31 5.79 -27.31
CA GLN A 287 16.95 7.19 -27.09
C GLN A 287 18.13 8.02 -26.57
N ALA A 288 18.96 7.47 -25.69
CA ALA A 288 20.17 8.13 -25.20
C ALA A 288 21.18 8.37 -26.33
N LYS A 289 21.39 7.40 -27.23
CA LYS A 289 22.25 7.58 -28.42
C LYS A 289 21.73 8.69 -29.33
N LEU A 290 20.44 8.64 -29.70
CA LEU A 290 19.82 9.69 -30.51
C LEU A 290 19.94 11.07 -29.86
N ALA A 291 19.74 11.18 -28.54
CA ALA A 291 19.93 12.43 -27.81
C ALA A 291 21.39 12.95 -27.89
N THR A 292 22.40 12.07 -27.79
CA THR A 292 23.81 12.47 -27.97
C THR A 292 24.13 12.88 -29.40
N GLU A 293 23.55 12.21 -30.41
CA GLU A 293 23.70 12.57 -31.82
C GLU A 293 23.07 13.95 -32.11
N TYR A 294 21.86 14.21 -31.62
CA TYR A 294 21.23 15.53 -31.71
C TYR A 294 22.05 16.62 -31.00
N GLN A 295 22.62 16.35 -29.83
CA GLN A 295 23.49 17.31 -29.14
C GLN A 295 24.77 17.60 -29.95
N ALA A 296 25.36 16.60 -30.61
CA ALA A 296 26.53 16.77 -31.47
C ALA A 296 26.20 17.59 -32.74
N GLN A 297 25.06 17.32 -33.39
CA GLN A 297 24.59 18.12 -34.52
C GLN A 297 24.33 19.58 -34.11
N LEU A 298 23.76 19.81 -32.92
CA LEU A 298 23.42 21.15 -32.43
C LEU A 298 24.68 21.95 -32.03
N THR A 299 25.72 21.30 -31.49
CA THR A 299 27.02 21.96 -31.27
C THR A 299 27.75 22.24 -32.58
N GLN A 300 27.71 21.33 -33.56
CA GLN A 300 28.26 21.58 -34.90
C GLN A 300 27.55 22.76 -35.59
N ALA A 301 26.21 22.80 -35.55
CA ALA A 301 25.41 23.89 -36.12
C ALA A 301 25.74 25.25 -35.49
N LYS A 302 25.94 25.29 -34.16
CA LYS A 302 26.41 26.50 -33.46
C LYS A 302 27.81 26.92 -33.88
N GLN A 303 28.73 25.98 -34.08
CA GLN A 303 30.07 26.28 -34.58
C GLN A 303 30.05 26.81 -36.03
N THR A 304 29.19 26.27 -36.90
CA THR A 304 29.03 26.80 -38.26
C THR A 304 28.36 28.18 -38.26
N GLN A 305 27.38 28.42 -37.38
CA GLN A 305 26.78 29.74 -37.21
C GLN A 305 27.81 30.79 -36.78
N VAL A 306 28.63 30.51 -35.76
CA VAL A 306 29.67 31.45 -35.30
C VAL A 306 30.69 31.76 -36.40
N LYS A 307 31.05 30.79 -37.24
CA LYS A 307 31.93 31.01 -38.41
C LYS A 307 31.27 31.86 -39.50
N LEU A 308 29.96 31.70 -39.72
CA LEU A 308 29.19 32.53 -40.64
C LEU A 308 29.05 33.97 -40.10
N GLU A 309 28.83 34.14 -38.79
CA GLU A 309 28.78 35.45 -38.15
C GLU A 309 30.14 36.18 -38.19
N SER A 310 31.27 35.48 -38.07
CA SER A 310 32.59 36.10 -38.26
C SER A 310 32.86 36.47 -39.72
N ALA A 311 32.55 35.59 -40.67
CA ALA A 311 32.71 35.87 -42.11
C ALA A 311 31.80 37.01 -42.60
N ASN A 312 30.58 37.11 -42.07
CA ASN A 312 29.69 38.24 -42.35
C ASN A 312 30.28 39.56 -41.81
N LYS A 313 30.88 39.56 -40.61
CA LYS A 313 31.57 40.76 -40.08
C LYS A 313 32.80 41.16 -40.89
N GLU A 314 33.57 40.18 -41.38
CA GLU A 314 34.71 40.43 -42.26
C GLU A 314 34.23 41.05 -43.58
N THR A 315 33.18 40.51 -44.20
CA THR A 315 32.63 41.09 -45.44
C THR A 315 31.91 42.43 -45.21
N GLU A 316 31.28 42.67 -44.05
CA GLU A 316 30.78 44.00 -43.66
C GLU A 316 31.93 45.02 -43.58
N GLN A 317 33.06 44.67 -42.96
CA GLN A 317 34.25 45.54 -42.88
C GLN A 317 34.89 45.79 -44.25
N GLU A 318 34.97 44.77 -45.11
CA GLU A 318 35.44 44.94 -46.50
C GLU A 318 34.51 45.87 -47.29
N ASN A 319 33.19 45.73 -47.14
CA ASN A 319 32.21 46.59 -47.80
C ASN A 319 32.28 48.05 -47.30
N GLU A 320 32.46 48.29 -46.00
CA GLU A 320 32.69 49.64 -45.45
C GLU A 320 33.98 50.27 -46.01
N LEU A 321 35.05 49.48 -46.13
CA LEU A 321 36.32 49.94 -46.68
C LEU A 321 36.24 50.23 -48.19
N LEU A 322 35.52 49.41 -48.95
CA LEU A 322 35.22 49.66 -50.36
C LEU A 322 34.35 50.91 -50.56
N LEU A 323 33.38 51.16 -49.68
CA LEU A 323 32.57 52.40 -49.67
C LEU A 323 33.44 53.64 -49.44
N LEU A 324 34.39 53.58 -48.49
CA LEU A 324 35.35 54.66 -48.25
C LEU A 324 36.26 54.89 -49.46
N GLN A 325 36.79 53.83 -50.07
CA GLN A 325 37.60 53.93 -51.30
C GLN A 325 36.80 54.50 -52.48
N LEU A 326 35.53 54.10 -52.64
CA LEU A 326 34.66 54.61 -53.68
C LEU A 326 34.39 56.12 -53.49
N HIS A 327 34.15 56.56 -52.25
CA HIS A 327 34.01 57.98 -51.93
C HIS A 327 35.29 58.78 -52.24
N GLN A 328 36.47 58.26 -51.90
CA GLN A 328 37.73 58.92 -52.25
C GLN A 328 37.90 59.04 -53.78
N VAL A 329 37.60 57.98 -54.53
CA VAL A 329 37.66 58.01 -56.00
C VAL A 329 36.63 58.99 -56.58
N GLN A 330 35.45 59.15 -55.96
CA GLN A 330 34.47 60.16 -56.34
C GLN A 330 35.00 61.59 -56.11
N GLU A 331 35.59 61.88 -54.94
CA GLU A 331 36.20 63.19 -54.65
C GLU A 331 37.34 63.52 -55.63
N GLU A 332 38.20 62.54 -55.96
CA GLU A 332 39.27 62.69 -56.95
C GLU A 332 38.72 62.94 -58.36
N LEU A 333 37.66 62.23 -58.78
CA LEU A 333 36.99 62.45 -60.07
C LEU A 333 36.30 63.82 -60.15
N GLU A 334 35.65 64.27 -59.07
CA GLU A 334 35.05 65.61 -58.99
C GLU A 334 36.13 66.71 -59.10
N ALA A 335 37.25 66.56 -58.40
CA ALA A 335 38.38 67.48 -58.50
C ALA A 335 38.95 67.56 -59.92
N VAL A 336 39.13 66.43 -60.59
CA VAL A 336 39.56 66.37 -62.01
C VAL A 336 38.52 66.97 -62.95
N PHE A 337 37.22 66.78 -62.70
CA PHE A 337 36.15 67.39 -63.50
C PHE A 337 36.15 68.92 -63.37
N LEU A 338 36.27 69.44 -62.15
CA LEU A 338 36.43 70.88 -61.88
C LEU A 338 37.69 71.45 -62.57
N GLN A 339 38.81 70.73 -62.53
CA GLN A 339 40.04 71.13 -63.22
C GLN A 339 39.85 71.17 -64.74
N LYS A 340 39.17 70.17 -65.32
CA LYS A 340 38.84 70.14 -66.75
C LYS A 340 37.92 71.32 -67.13
N GLN A 341 36.91 71.64 -66.32
CA GLN A 341 36.02 72.77 -66.57
C GLN A 341 36.78 74.11 -66.63
N GLN A 342 37.78 74.31 -65.76
CA GLN A 342 38.67 75.47 -65.80
C GLN A 342 39.53 75.50 -67.08
N ILE A 343 40.05 74.35 -67.51
CA ILE A 343 40.80 74.23 -68.77
C ILE A 343 39.90 74.57 -69.98
N ASP A 344 38.70 74.01 -70.05
CA ASP A 344 37.74 74.26 -71.13
C ASP A 344 37.30 75.74 -71.19
N GLN A 345 37.19 76.43 -70.04
CA GLN A 345 36.99 77.88 -69.99
C GLN A 345 38.20 78.64 -70.55
N SER A 346 39.42 78.27 -70.14
CA SER A 346 40.65 78.90 -70.63
C SER A 346 40.87 78.70 -72.13
N GLN A 347 40.48 77.55 -72.68
CA GLN A 347 40.53 77.27 -74.12
C GLN A 347 39.53 78.13 -74.90
N LYS A 348 38.28 78.27 -74.42
CA LYS A 348 37.29 79.18 -75.04
C LYS A 348 37.77 80.64 -75.04
N GLU A 349 38.47 81.09 -73.99
CA GLU A 349 39.11 82.41 -73.98
C GLU A 349 40.26 82.53 -74.99
N GLN A 350 41.00 81.45 -75.27
CA GLN A 350 42.04 81.43 -76.30
C GLN A 350 41.44 81.40 -77.71
N ASP A 351 40.41 80.60 -77.96
CA ASP A 351 39.71 80.51 -79.25
C ASP A 351 39.04 81.84 -79.62
N THR A 352 38.43 82.54 -78.65
CA THR A 352 37.87 83.88 -78.90
C THR A 352 38.94 84.93 -79.21
N LYS A 353 40.16 84.80 -78.68
CA LYS A 353 41.32 85.63 -79.07
C LYS A 353 41.82 85.26 -80.47
N LEU A 354 41.90 83.97 -80.81
CA LEU A 354 42.32 83.48 -82.11
C LEU A 354 41.37 83.94 -83.24
N ASN A 355 40.06 83.82 -83.02
CA ASN A 355 39.04 84.25 -83.98
C ASN A 355 39.10 85.76 -84.27
N ARG A 356 39.41 86.61 -83.27
CA ARG A 356 39.63 88.05 -83.49
C ARG A 356 40.83 88.31 -84.39
N LEU A 357 41.96 87.66 -84.13
CA LEU A 357 43.18 87.78 -84.95
C LEU A 357 42.98 87.28 -86.40
N GLN A 358 42.16 86.25 -86.60
CA GLN A 358 41.79 85.77 -87.93
C GLN A 358 40.91 86.77 -88.69
N GLN A 359 39.96 87.42 -88.01
CA GLN A 359 39.11 88.44 -88.62
C GLN A 359 39.93 89.66 -89.09
N GLU A 360 40.90 90.11 -88.28
CA GLU A 360 41.86 91.17 -88.65
C GLU A 360 42.69 90.80 -89.90
N LEU A 361 43.08 89.52 -90.03
CA LEU A 361 43.86 89.01 -91.17
C LEU A 361 43.06 89.00 -92.49
N ASP A 362 41.78 88.62 -92.43
CA ASP A 362 40.92 88.53 -93.63
C ASP A 362 40.49 89.90 -94.16
N GLU A 363 40.37 90.91 -93.29
CA GLU A 363 40.13 92.30 -93.70
C GLU A 363 41.32 92.86 -94.49
N ALA A 364 42.56 92.57 -94.06
CA ALA A 364 43.77 92.94 -94.79
C ALA A 364 43.86 92.24 -96.17
N ARG A 365 43.48 90.96 -96.26
CA ARG A 365 43.48 90.21 -97.55
C ARG A 365 42.48 90.78 -98.57
N ARG A 366 41.33 91.30 -98.12
CA ARG A 366 40.31 91.89 -99.00
C ARG A 366 40.77 93.19 -99.65
N GLN A 367 41.56 94.01 -98.94
CA GLN A 367 42.13 95.25 -99.47
C GLN A 367 43.14 94.99 -100.60
N PHE A 368 43.94 93.93 -100.49
CA PHE A 368 44.91 93.54 -101.53
C PHE A 368 44.24 93.10 -102.85
N GLN A 369 43.14 92.35 -102.77
CA GLN A 369 42.44 91.83 -103.96
C GLN A 369 41.68 92.88 -104.78
N THR A 370 41.45 94.08 -104.23
CA THR A 370 40.79 95.19 -104.95
C THR A 370 41.74 95.96 -105.87
N GLU A 371 43.06 95.92 -105.65
CA GLU A 371 44.03 96.64 -106.49
C GLU A 371 44.45 95.84 -107.75
N GLU A 372 44.42 94.51 -107.69
CA GLU A 372 44.97 93.64 -108.76
C GLU A 372 44.06 93.54 -110.02
N LYS A 373 42.78 93.92 -109.92
CA LYS A 373 41.79 93.74 -111.00
C LYS A 373 41.74 94.88 -112.04
N ALA A 374 42.60 95.89 -111.94
CA ALA A 374 42.59 97.07 -112.82
C ALA A 374 43.57 97.04 -114.02
N ARG A 375 44.22 95.89 -114.33
CA ARG A 375 45.16 95.77 -115.47
C ARG A 375 45.09 94.43 -116.23
N LYS A 376 44.16 94.29 -117.18
CA LYS A 376 44.29 93.33 -118.31
C LYS A 376 43.61 93.88 -119.58
N GLY A 377 44.32 93.83 -120.71
CA GLY A 377 43.78 94.15 -122.04
C GLY A 377 44.78 93.91 -123.17
N LEU A 378 44.25 93.50 -124.34
CA LEU A 378 44.88 93.27 -125.66
C LEU A 378 45.64 91.95 -125.93
N ALA A 379 45.08 91.19 -126.89
CA ALA A 379 45.64 90.42 -128.02
C ALA A 379 46.96 89.60 -127.87
N GLY A 380 47.17 88.48 -128.57
CA GLY A 380 46.47 87.91 -129.73
C GLY A 380 47.42 87.78 -130.94
N GLU A 381 47.32 86.67 -131.71
CA GLU A 381 48.26 86.21 -132.76
C GLU A 381 49.56 85.53 -132.25
N GLN A 382 50.16 84.53 -132.91
CA GLN A 382 49.94 83.87 -134.22
C GLN A 382 50.13 82.34 -134.06
N GLN A 383 49.19 81.49 -134.47
CA GLN A 383 49.17 80.78 -135.76
C GLN A 383 50.46 80.07 -136.24
N LYS A 384 50.30 78.76 -136.52
CA LYS A 384 51.01 77.94 -137.52
C LYS A 384 52.52 77.70 -137.34
N LEU A 385 52.83 76.48 -136.88
CA LEU A 385 53.45 75.48 -137.76
C LEU A 385 53.05 74.06 -137.31
N GLN A 386 52.77 73.18 -138.29
CA GLN A 386 52.78 71.70 -138.20
C GLN A 386 51.89 71.07 -137.09
N SER A 387 50.64 70.64 -137.28
CA SER A 387 49.93 70.18 -138.50
C SER A 387 50.74 69.28 -139.44
N GLN A 388 51.45 68.25 -138.94
CA GLN A 388 51.94 67.18 -139.82
C GLN A 388 52.29 65.79 -139.20
N ILE A 389 51.91 65.49 -137.95
CA ILE A 389 52.00 64.12 -137.39
C ILE A 389 50.63 63.67 -136.85
N GLU A 390 49.68 63.53 -137.77
CA GLU A 390 48.25 63.23 -137.50
C GLU A 390 47.96 61.71 -137.41
N GLN A 391 48.81 60.82 -137.94
CA GLN A 391 48.33 59.54 -138.50
C GLN A 391 48.87 58.22 -137.93
N LEU A 392 49.59 58.18 -136.79
CA LEU A 392 50.20 56.93 -136.27
C LEU A 392 49.92 56.55 -134.80
N THR A 393 48.88 57.07 -134.15
CA THR A 393 48.49 56.63 -132.78
C THR A 393 47.05 56.16 -132.60
N LYS A 394 46.13 56.45 -133.54
CA LYS A 394 44.70 56.03 -133.45
C LYS A 394 44.42 54.51 -133.54
N ALA A 395 45.46 53.66 -133.56
CA ALA A 395 45.35 52.20 -133.52
C ALA A 395 45.83 51.58 -132.18
N ARG A 396 46.19 52.39 -131.18
CA ARG A 396 46.69 51.90 -129.87
C ARG A 396 45.64 51.93 -128.75
N ASP A 397 44.61 52.76 -128.88
CA ASP A 397 43.76 53.16 -127.73
C ASP A 397 42.49 52.31 -127.53
N GLU A 398 42.16 51.39 -128.45
CA GLU A 398 40.98 50.53 -128.32
C GLU A 398 41.22 49.28 -127.46
N GLN A 399 42.41 48.67 -127.51
CA GLN A 399 42.76 47.56 -126.60
C GLN A 399 42.98 48.02 -125.15
N ALA A 400 43.33 49.30 -124.92
CA ALA A 400 43.52 49.85 -123.58
C ALA A 400 42.21 49.97 -122.78
N LYS A 401 41.07 50.18 -123.44
CA LYS A 401 39.74 50.27 -122.77
C LYS A 401 39.22 48.92 -122.30
N LEU A 402 39.31 47.89 -123.13
CA LEU A 402 38.86 46.53 -122.76
C LEU A 402 39.70 45.92 -121.62
N ALA A 403 40.97 46.33 -121.47
CA ALA A 403 41.81 45.92 -120.36
C ALA A 403 41.41 46.61 -119.03
N THR A 404 41.07 47.89 -119.05
CA THR A 404 40.67 48.63 -117.84
C THR A 404 39.24 48.31 -117.39
N GLU A 405 38.31 48.03 -118.30
CA GLU A 405 36.98 47.50 -117.96
C GLU A 405 37.06 46.11 -117.32
N ARG A 406 37.89 45.20 -117.86
CA ARG A 406 38.12 43.89 -117.22
C ARG A 406 38.79 44.02 -115.86
N GLN A 407 39.79 44.90 -115.71
CA GLN A 407 40.46 45.11 -114.42
C GLN A 407 39.49 45.65 -113.35
N THR A 408 38.57 46.55 -113.72
CA THR A 408 37.57 47.13 -112.80
C THR A 408 36.44 46.15 -112.47
N GLN A 409 35.98 45.36 -113.43
CA GLN A 409 35.04 44.26 -113.14
C GLN A 409 35.66 43.19 -112.24
N LEU A 410 36.95 42.89 -112.40
CA LEU A 410 37.65 41.88 -111.59
C LEU A 410 37.94 42.39 -110.17
N THR A 411 38.18 43.69 -109.95
CA THR A 411 38.23 44.26 -108.59
C THR A 411 36.85 44.37 -107.95
N GLN A 412 35.78 44.71 -108.70
CA GLN A 412 34.41 44.67 -108.18
C GLN A 412 33.98 43.24 -107.79
N ALA A 413 34.32 42.24 -108.61
CA ALA A 413 34.08 40.83 -108.30
C ALA A 413 34.81 40.40 -107.02
N LYS A 414 36.10 40.75 -106.87
CA LYS A 414 36.86 40.49 -105.63
C LYS A 414 36.24 41.16 -104.41
N GLN A 415 35.84 42.43 -104.51
CA GLN A 415 35.15 43.12 -103.41
C GLN A 415 33.79 42.51 -103.07
N SER A 416 33.08 41.91 -104.05
CA SER A 416 31.85 41.16 -103.77
C SER A 416 32.11 39.79 -103.14
N GLN A 417 33.22 39.13 -103.50
CA GLN A 417 33.65 37.87 -102.90
C GLN A 417 34.13 38.08 -101.46
N GLU A 418 34.95 39.10 -101.19
CA GLU A 418 35.42 39.44 -99.83
C GLU A 418 34.25 39.76 -98.89
N LYS A 419 33.19 40.42 -99.40
CA LYS A 419 31.93 40.65 -98.66
C LYS A 419 31.13 39.36 -98.43
N LEU A 420 31.08 38.44 -99.39
CA LEU A 420 30.43 37.14 -99.20
C LEU A 420 31.21 36.28 -98.20
N GLU A 421 32.54 36.34 -98.20
CA GLU A 421 33.38 35.64 -97.22
C GLU A 421 33.29 36.25 -95.81
N SER A 422 33.08 37.57 -95.67
CA SER A 422 32.80 38.17 -94.36
C SER A 422 31.42 37.79 -93.84
N VAL A 423 30.37 37.86 -94.67
CA VAL A 423 29.01 37.45 -94.29
C VAL A 423 28.97 35.96 -93.95
N ASN A 424 29.63 35.08 -94.72
CA ASN A 424 29.69 33.66 -94.38
C ASN A 424 30.33 33.43 -93.00
N LYS A 425 31.43 34.12 -92.67
CA LYS A 425 32.07 34.03 -91.35
C LYS A 425 31.18 34.54 -90.22
N GLU A 426 30.44 35.63 -90.45
CA GLU A 426 29.44 36.12 -89.48
C GLU A 426 28.35 35.06 -89.27
N THR A 427 27.82 34.45 -90.33
CA THR A 427 26.82 33.37 -90.19
C THR A 427 27.38 32.08 -89.58
N GLU A 428 28.66 31.75 -89.79
CA GLU A 428 29.33 30.62 -89.12
C GLU A 428 29.41 30.88 -87.61
N GLN A 429 29.80 32.09 -87.20
CA GLN A 429 29.83 32.50 -85.78
C GLN A 429 28.43 32.54 -85.15
N GLU A 430 27.40 33.01 -85.86
CA GLU A 430 26.01 32.95 -85.41
C GLU A 430 25.52 31.50 -85.24
N ASN A 431 25.87 30.60 -86.17
CA ASN A 431 25.52 29.18 -86.07
C ASN A 431 26.24 28.47 -84.92
N GLU A 432 27.53 28.77 -84.67
CA GLU A 432 28.27 28.27 -83.50
C GLU A 432 27.66 28.77 -82.19
N LEU A 433 27.28 30.05 -82.11
CA LEU A 433 26.59 30.63 -80.95
C LEU A 433 25.23 29.98 -80.70
N LEU A 434 24.44 29.74 -81.76
CA LEU A 434 23.15 29.04 -81.67
C LEU A 434 23.30 27.59 -81.21
N LEU A 435 24.36 26.90 -81.63
CA LEU A 435 24.69 25.54 -81.16
C LEU A 435 25.03 25.52 -79.67
N LEU A 436 25.81 26.50 -79.19
CA LEU A 436 26.11 26.64 -77.76
C LEU A 436 24.85 26.96 -76.94
N GLN A 437 24.00 27.87 -77.42
CA GLN A 437 22.71 28.18 -76.77
C GLN A 437 21.79 26.96 -76.73
N LEU A 438 21.73 26.17 -77.82
CA LEU A 438 20.93 24.95 -77.87
C LEU A 438 21.43 23.90 -76.87
N HIS A 439 22.75 23.71 -76.73
CA HIS A 439 23.32 22.82 -75.73
C HIS A 439 23.05 23.29 -74.30
N GLN A 440 23.18 24.59 -74.00
CA GLN A 440 22.83 25.12 -72.68
C GLN A 440 21.35 24.86 -72.33
N VAL A 441 20.43 25.10 -73.28
CA VAL A 441 18.99 24.82 -73.08
C VAL A 441 18.73 23.31 -72.90
N GLN A 442 19.50 22.43 -73.54
CA GLN A 442 19.42 20.98 -73.30
C GLN A 442 19.88 20.60 -71.89
N GLU A 443 21.01 21.12 -71.41
CA GLU A 443 21.49 20.87 -70.05
C GLU A 443 20.51 21.39 -68.99
N GLU A 444 19.94 22.58 -69.18
CA GLU A 444 18.90 23.14 -68.30
C GLU A 444 17.63 22.26 -68.29
N LEU A 445 17.19 21.75 -69.44
CA LEU A 445 16.04 20.83 -69.53
C LEU A 445 16.32 19.47 -68.85
N GLU A 446 17.53 18.92 -69.00
CA GLU A 446 17.93 17.68 -68.32
C GLU A 446 18.00 17.86 -66.80
N ALA A 447 18.54 19.00 -66.32
CA ALA A 447 18.56 19.34 -64.91
C ALA A 447 17.14 19.47 -64.32
N VAL A 448 16.23 20.16 -65.02
CA VAL A 448 14.80 20.27 -64.64
C VAL A 448 14.11 18.91 -64.64
N PHE A 449 14.41 18.03 -65.60
CA PHE A 449 13.84 16.68 -65.64
C PHE A 449 14.34 15.81 -64.46
N LEU A 450 15.61 15.90 -64.09
CA LEU A 450 16.18 15.23 -62.92
C LEU A 450 15.57 15.76 -61.62
N GLN A 451 15.43 17.08 -61.45
CA GLN A 451 14.74 17.68 -60.30
C GLN A 451 13.29 17.21 -60.21
N LYS A 452 12.54 17.21 -61.32
CA LYS A 452 11.16 16.71 -61.35
C LYS A 452 11.09 15.25 -60.92
N ARG A 453 12.00 14.40 -61.40
CA ARG A 453 12.06 12.99 -61.00
C ARG A 453 12.35 12.80 -59.50
N GLN A 454 13.20 13.64 -58.91
CA GLN A 454 13.46 13.65 -57.45
C GLN A 454 12.23 14.10 -56.65
N ILE A 455 11.49 15.10 -57.14
CA ILE A 455 10.22 15.56 -56.55
C ILE A 455 9.15 14.45 -56.63
N ASP A 456 9.01 13.79 -57.79
CA ASP A 456 8.08 12.67 -57.96
C ASP A 456 8.43 11.47 -57.06
N GLN A 457 9.70 11.30 -56.68
CA GLN A 457 10.14 10.28 -55.72
C GLN A 457 9.82 10.70 -54.27
N SER A 458 10.17 11.93 -53.87
CA SER A 458 9.89 12.40 -52.51
C SER A 458 8.39 12.53 -52.22
N GLN A 459 7.56 12.87 -53.22
CA GLN A 459 6.11 12.83 -53.10
C GLN A 459 5.58 11.41 -52.86
N LYS A 460 6.11 10.38 -53.53
CA LYS A 460 5.73 8.98 -53.28
C LYS A 460 6.15 8.50 -51.89
N GLU A 461 7.31 8.93 -51.42
CA GLU A 461 7.76 8.66 -50.05
C GLU A 461 6.86 9.35 -49.01
N GLN A 462 6.45 10.60 -49.24
CA GLN A 462 5.48 11.30 -48.40
C GLN A 462 4.09 10.64 -48.42
N ASP A 463 3.60 10.21 -49.58
CA ASP A 463 2.31 9.51 -49.72
C ASP A 463 2.28 8.15 -48.99
N THR A 464 3.39 7.40 -49.06
CA THR A 464 3.54 6.14 -48.32
C THR A 464 3.65 6.39 -46.82
N ARG A 465 4.36 7.45 -46.40
CA ARG A 465 4.45 7.86 -45.00
C ARG A 465 3.10 8.34 -44.44
N LEU A 466 2.31 9.07 -45.23
CA LEU A 466 0.96 9.49 -44.87
C LEU A 466 0.03 8.30 -44.63
N LYS A 467 0.11 7.27 -45.50
CA LYS A 467 -0.66 6.02 -45.33
C LYS A 467 -0.25 5.25 -44.08
N GLN A 468 1.05 5.17 -43.78
CA GLN A 468 1.55 4.59 -42.53
C GLN A 468 1.01 5.33 -41.30
N LEU A 469 1.13 6.66 -41.27
CA LEU A 469 0.62 7.50 -40.17
C LEU A 469 -0.91 7.41 -40.00
N GLN A 470 -1.66 7.27 -41.09
CA GLN A 470 -3.11 7.01 -41.04
C GLN A 470 -3.43 5.66 -40.40
N GLN A 471 -2.68 4.61 -40.76
CA GLN A 471 -2.86 3.28 -40.16
C GLN A 471 -2.49 3.29 -38.66
N GLU A 472 -1.36 3.88 -38.29
CA GLU A 472 -0.94 4.05 -36.88
C GLU A 472 -2.00 4.82 -36.06
N LEU A 473 -2.58 5.88 -36.65
CA LEU A 473 -3.66 6.66 -36.01
C LEU A 473 -4.94 5.83 -35.81
N ASP A 474 -5.32 5.00 -36.78
CA ASP A 474 -6.49 4.12 -36.67
C ASP A 474 -6.28 2.97 -35.67
N GLU A 475 -5.07 2.43 -35.57
CA GLU A 475 -4.69 1.45 -34.55
C GLU A 475 -4.71 2.07 -33.15
N ALA A 476 -4.15 3.27 -32.98
CA ALA A 476 -4.22 4.03 -31.72
C ALA A 476 -5.67 4.38 -31.32
N ARG A 477 -6.53 4.75 -32.28
CA ARG A 477 -7.98 4.98 -32.04
C ARG A 477 -8.68 3.71 -31.55
N ARG A 478 -8.35 2.53 -32.11
CA ARG A 478 -8.91 1.25 -31.65
C ARG A 478 -8.45 0.91 -30.24
N GLN A 479 -7.16 1.08 -29.93
CA GLN A 479 -6.61 0.89 -28.58
C GLN A 479 -7.32 1.79 -27.56
N PHE A 480 -7.42 3.10 -27.86
CA PHE A 480 -8.15 4.04 -27.00
C PHE A 480 -9.60 3.63 -26.75
N GLN A 481 -10.34 3.17 -27.77
CA GLN A 481 -11.70 2.67 -27.59
C GLN A 481 -11.78 1.40 -26.73
N THR A 482 -10.78 0.51 -26.78
CA THR A 482 -10.73 -0.66 -25.89
C THR A 482 -10.42 -0.27 -24.45
N GLU A 483 -9.52 0.69 -24.23
CA GLU A 483 -9.23 1.24 -22.90
C GLU A 483 -10.44 1.98 -22.31
N GLU A 484 -11.16 2.76 -23.12
CA GLU A 484 -12.35 3.49 -22.67
C GLU A 484 -13.46 2.51 -22.23
N LYS A 485 -13.65 1.40 -22.96
CA LYS A 485 -14.56 0.31 -22.56
C LYS A 485 -14.11 -0.36 -21.26
N ALA A 486 -12.81 -0.66 -21.11
CA ALA A 486 -12.26 -1.23 -19.89
C ALA A 486 -12.45 -0.29 -18.68
N ARG A 487 -12.17 1.02 -18.84
CA ARG A 487 -12.41 2.05 -17.82
C ARG A 487 -13.88 2.14 -17.41
N LYS A 488 -14.82 2.04 -18.36
CA LYS A 488 -16.27 2.00 -18.07
C LYS A 488 -16.67 0.73 -17.31
N GLY A 489 -16.06 -0.41 -17.61
CA GLY A 489 -16.22 -1.65 -16.83
C GLY A 489 -15.75 -1.47 -15.38
N LEU A 490 -14.49 -1.02 -15.20
CA LEU A 490 -13.88 -0.75 -13.90
C LEU A 490 -14.68 0.27 -13.07
N ALA A 491 -15.23 1.31 -13.68
CA ALA A 491 -16.09 2.27 -12.99
C ALA A 491 -17.38 1.63 -12.46
N GLY A 492 -17.97 0.68 -13.20
CA GLY A 492 -19.12 -0.11 -12.74
C GLY A 492 -18.78 -1.05 -11.58
N GLU A 493 -17.58 -1.63 -11.57
CA GLU A 493 -17.07 -2.45 -10.45
C GLU A 493 -16.78 -1.59 -9.21
N GLN A 494 -16.15 -0.42 -9.39
CA GLN A 494 -15.94 0.55 -8.31
C GLN A 494 -17.27 0.99 -7.68
N GLN A 495 -18.31 1.27 -8.48
CA GLN A 495 -19.63 1.63 -7.95
C GLN A 495 -20.28 0.49 -7.15
N LYS A 496 -20.13 -0.77 -7.60
CA LYS A 496 -20.57 -1.96 -6.84
C LYS A 496 -19.83 -2.08 -5.51
N LEU A 497 -18.50 -2.01 -5.53
CA LEU A 497 -17.68 -2.07 -4.32
C LEU A 497 -18.02 -0.94 -3.34
N GLN A 498 -18.24 0.28 -3.83
CA GLN A 498 -18.63 1.42 -3.01
C GLN A 498 -20.01 1.20 -2.36
N SER A 499 -20.97 0.61 -3.07
CA SER A 499 -22.28 0.25 -2.50
C SER A 499 -22.19 -0.86 -1.43
N GLN A 500 -21.28 -1.83 -1.61
CA GLN A 500 -21.00 -2.88 -0.62
C GLN A 500 -20.33 -2.30 0.63
N ILE A 501 -19.36 -1.40 0.46
CA ILE A 501 -18.73 -0.68 1.58
C ILE A 501 -19.78 0.10 2.37
N GLU A 502 -20.72 0.78 1.70
CA GLU A 502 -21.78 1.54 2.39
C GLU A 502 -22.81 0.63 3.10
N GLN A 503 -23.05 -0.59 2.61
CA GLN A 503 -23.84 -1.59 3.33
C GLN A 503 -23.10 -2.10 4.58
N LEU A 504 -21.80 -2.37 4.46
CA LEU A 504 -20.97 -2.85 5.57
C LEU A 504 -20.77 -1.78 6.66
N THR A 505 -20.63 -0.48 6.31
CA THR A 505 -20.59 0.59 7.31
C THR A 505 -21.91 0.73 8.06
N LYS A 506 -23.05 0.66 7.37
CA LYS A 506 -24.38 0.67 8.03
C LYS A 506 -24.55 -0.51 8.98
N ALA A 507 -24.17 -1.72 8.56
CA ALA A 507 -24.20 -2.91 9.42
C ALA A 507 -23.28 -2.76 10.66
N ARG A 508 -22.08 -2.21 10.48
CA ARG A 508 -21.15 -1.90 11.59
C ARG A 508 -21.76 -0.89 12.58
N ASP A 509 -22.37 0.18 12.09
CA ASP A 509 -22.98 1.22 12.93
C ASP A 509 -24.21 0.69 13.69
N GLU A 510 -24.96 -0.24 13.10
CA GLU A 510 -26.05 -0.95 13.78
C GLU A 510 -25.52 -1.90 14.86
N GLN A 511 -24.46 -2.67 14.59
CA GLN A 511 -23.80 -3.50 15.61
C GLN A 511 -23.22 -2.65 16.75
N ALA A 512 -22.62 -1.49 16.46
CA ALA A 512 -22.11 -0.58 17.49
C ALA A 512 -23.24 -0.05 18.40
N LYS A 513 -24.41 0.29 17.83
CA LYS A 513 -25.60 0.68 18.62
C LYS A 513 -26.12 -0.48 19.47
N LEU A 514 -26.21 -1.69 18.92
CA LEU A 514 -26.63 -2.88 19.68
C LEU A 514 -25.64 -3.22 20.81
N ALA A 515 -24.34 -2.99 20.61
CA ALA A 515 -23.33 -3.16 21.65
C ALA A 515 -23.49 -2.14 22.79
N THR A 516 -23.76 -0.87 22.50
CA THR A 516 -24.02 0.14 23.55
C THR A 516 -25.33 -0.13 24.28
N GLU A 517 -26.39 -0.54 23.57
CA GLU A 517 -27.65 -0.99 24.20
C GLU A 517 -27.42 -2.20 25.12
N ARG A 518 -26.69 -3.23 24.69
CA ARG A 518 -26.32 -4.38 25.54
C ARG A 518 -25.51 -3.95 26.77
N GLN A 519 -24.53 -3.07 26.61
CA GLN A 519 -23.73 -2.58 27.74
C GLN A 519 -24.57 -1.83 28.78
N THR A 520 -25.52 -0.99 28.34
CA THR A 520 -26.45 -0.30 29.26
C THR A 520 -27.44 -1.25 29.96
N GLN A 521 -27.85 -2.34 29.30
CA GLN A 521 -28.66 -3.37 29.95
C GLN A 521 -27.84 -4.15 30.99
N LEU A 522 -26.57 -4.44 30.70
CA LEU A 522 -25.67 -5.18 31.59
C LEU A 522 -25.33 -4.37 32.86
N THR A 523 -25.12 -3.04 32.74
CA THR A 523 -24.93 -2.18 33.92
C THR A 523 -26.20 -2.05 34.76
N GLN A 524 -27.38 -1.95 34.14
CA GLN A 524 -28.67 -1.98 34.86
C GLN A 524 -28.90 -3.32 35.57
N ALA A 525 -28.56 -4.44 34.93
CA ALA A 525 -28.65 -5.77 35.53
C ALA A 525 -27.74 -5.88 36.77
N LYS A 526 -26.47 -5.48 36.68
CA LYS A 526 -25.53 -5.45 37.82
C LYS A 526 -26.08 -4.62 38.99
N GLN A 527 -26.55 -3.40 38.74
CA GLN A 527 -27.16 -2.56 39.78
C GLN A 527 -28.43 -3.18 40.41
N SER A 528 -29.18 -3.99 39.66
CA SER A 528 -30.34 -4.71 40.20
C SER A 528 -29.93 -5.91 41.05
N GLN A 529 -28.84 -6.60 40.69
CA GLN A 529 -28.26 -7.70 41.45
C GLN A 529 -27.66 -7.20 42.77
N GLU A 530 -26.87 -6.13 42.75
CA GLU A 530 -26.29 -5.50 43.96
C GLU A 530 -27.39 -5.15 44.99
N LYS A 531 -28.50 -4.58 44.52
CA LYS A 531 -29.68 -4.28 45.37
C LYS A 531 -30.36 -5.53 45.92
N LEU A 532 -30.43 -6.60 45.14
CA LEU A 532 -31.00 -7.87 45.59
C LEU A 532 -30.10 -8.54 46.64
N GLU A 533 -28.78 -8.47 46.47
CA GLU A 533 -27.81 -8.99 47.43
C GLU A 533 -27.79 -8.18 48.73
N SER A 534 -27.93 -6.84 48.68
CA SER A 534 -28.06 -6.03 49.89
C SER A 534 -29.35 -6.36 50.66
N ALA A 535 -30.48 -6.50 49.95
CA ALA A 535 -31.75 -6.87 50.58
C ALA A 535 -31.73 -8.28 51.18
N LYS A 536 -31.05 -9.25 50.53
CA LYS A 536 -30.85 -10.59 51.09
C LYS A 536 -30.11 -10.53 52.42
N LYS A 537 -28.98 -9.82 52.49
CA LYS A 537 -28.18 -9.66 53.72
C LYS A 537 -28.99 -9.01 54.85
N GLU A 538 -29.83 -8.02 54.53
CA GLU A 538 -30.74 -7.40 55.50
C GLU A 538 -31.74 -8.44 56.04
N THR A 539 -32.39 -9.23 55.17
CA THR A 539 -33.30 -10.30 55.62
C THR A 539 -32.60 -11.45 56.35
N GLU A 540 -31.34 -11.75 56.05
CA GLU A 540 -30.53 -12.74 56.76
C GLU A 540 -30.26 -12.26 58.20
N GLN A 541 -29.89 -10.98 58.38
CA GLN A 541 -29.70 -10.36 59.70
C GLN A 541 -31.01 -10.29 60.51
N GLU A 542 -32.15 -9.98 59.88
CA GLU A 542 -33.46 -10.03 60.53
C GLU A 542 -33.80 -11.46 61.01
N ASN A 543 -33.52 -12.48 60.19
CA ASN A 543 -33.75 -13.88 60.56
C ASN A 543 -32.85 -14.35 61.72
N GLU A 544 -31.56 -13.95 61.73
CA GLU A 544 -30.65 -14.22 62.84
C GLU A 544 -31.15 -13.58 64.16
N LEU A 545 -31.61 -12.33 64.10
CA LEU A 545 -32.18 -11.63 65.25
C LEU A 545 -33.45 -12.31 65.77
N LEU A 546 -34.34 -12.75 64.87
CA LEU A 546 -35.55 -13.49 65.23
C LEU A 546 -35.23 -14.87 65.85
N LEU A 547 -34.19 -15.55 65.36
CA LEU A 547 -33.68 -16.80 65.95
C LEU A 547 -33.18 -16.59 67.39
N LEU A 548 -32.45 -15.51 67.65
CA LEU A 548 -32.00 -15.15 69.01
C LEU A 548 -33.17 -14.81 69.94
N GLN A 549 -34.14 -14.03 69.46
CA GLN A 549 -35.36 -13.73 70.23
C GLN A 549 -36.16 -15.00 70.55
N LEU A 550 -36.25 -15.95 69.60
CA LEU A 550 -36.92 -17.23 69.83
C LEU A 550 -36.21 -18.07 70.90
N HIS A 551 -34.87 -18.10 70.90
CA HIS A 551 -34.09 -18.78 71.95
C HIS A 551 -34.33 -18.14 73.32
N GLN A 552 -34.32 -16.80 73.43
CA GLN A 552 -34.62 -16.13 74.70
C GLN A 552 -36.02 -16.47 75.21
N VAL A 553 -37.03 -16.48 74.34
CA VAL A 553 -38.41 -16.88 74.73
C VAL A 553 -38.47 -18.35 75.14
N GLN A 554 -37.69 -19.24 74.52
CA GLN A 554 -37.57 -20.63 74.95
C GLN A 554 -36.93 -20.75 76.35
N GLU A 555 -35.82 -20.06 76.62
CA GLU A 555 -35.17 -20.02 77.94
C GLU A 555 -36.10 -19.46 79.03
N GLU A 556 -36.86 -18.39 78.74
CA GLU A 556 -37.85 -17.85 79.66
C GLU A 556 -38.97 -18.88 79.95
N LEU A 557 -39.49 -19.56 78.92
CA LEU A 557 -40.51 -20.61 79.08
C LEU A 557 -39.99 -21.82 79.87
N GLU A 558 -38.74 -22.24 79.65
CA GLU A 558 -38.09 -23.31 80.43
C GLU A 558 -37.91 -22.90 81.90
N HIS A 559 -37.50 -21.65 82.16
CA HIS A 559 -37.41 -21.13 83.52
C HIS A 559 -38.78 -21.11 84.24
N TYR A 560 -39.83 -20.64 83.58
CA TYR A 560 -41.19 -20.68 84.13
C TYR A 560 -41.69 -22.12 84.32
N PHE A 561 -41.34 -23.05 83.44
CA PHE A 561 -41.72 -24.46 83.56
C PHE A 561 -41.06 -25.13 84.78
N ILE A 562 -39.75 -24.91 84.99
CA ILE A 562 -39.04 -25.38 86.19
C ILE A 562 -39.69 -24.81 87.45
N LYS A 563 -39.92 -23.49 87.48
CA LYS A 563 -40.55 -22.81 88.62
C LYS A 563 -41.97 -23.31 88.89
N TYR A 564 -42.72 -23.68 87.85
CA TYR A 564 -44.04 -24.30 87.98
C TYR A 564 -43.95 -25.72 88.57
N GLN A 565 -42.96 -26.52 88.14
CA GLN A 565 -42.71 -27.84 88.74
C GLN A 565 -42.31 -27.75 90.22
N GLU A 566 -41.47 -26.77 90.59
CA GLU A 566 -41.13 -26.50 91.99
C GLU A 566 -42.36 -26.12 92.82
N LEU A 567 -43.21 -25.21 92.31
CA LEU A 567 -44.44 -24.79 92.98
C LEU A 567 -45.44 -25.95 93.14
N VAL A 568 -45.58 -26.81 92.12
CA VAL A 568 -46.40 -28.04 92.21
C VAL A 568 -45.84 -28.97 93.28
N ARG A 569 -44.51 -29.14 93.37
CA ARG A 569 -43.87 -29.96 94.40
C ARG A 569 -44.09 -29.40 95.81
N GLU A 570 -44.01 -28.08 95.99
CA GLU A 570 -44.32 -27.42 97.27
C GLU A 570 -45.79 -27.63 97.69
N LEU A 571 -46.73 -27.56 96.74
CA LEU A 571 -48.16 -27.86 96.98
C LEU A 571 -48.41 -29.34 97.28
N GLU A 572 -47.68 -30.27 96.65
CA GLU A 572 -47.71 -31.71 96.97
C GLU A 572 -47.09 -32.03 98.34
N GLU A 573 -46.11 -31.26 98.79
CA GLU A 573 -45.54 -31.36 100.15
C GLU A 573 -46.48 -30.77 101.21
N GLN A 574 -47.13 -29.63 100.93
CA GLN A 574 -48.14 -29.03 101.82
C GLN A 574 -49.35 -29.95 102.00
N THR A 575 -49.90 -30.51 100.92
CA THR A 575 -51.02 -31.46 100.99
C THR A 575 -50.67 -32.79 101.67
N LYS A 576 -49.38 -33.20 101.71
CA LYS A 576 -48.91 -34.32 102.54
C LYS A 576 -48.84 -34.02 104.04
N VAL A 577 -48.68 -32.75 104.42
CA VAL A 577 -48.69 -32.33 105.84
C VAL A 577 -50.12 -32.14 106.34
N GLU A 578 -51.05 -31.72 105.48
CA GLU A 578 -52.46 -31.48 105.85
C GLU A 578 -53.36 -32.73 105.76
N SER A 579 -52.91 -33.84 105.16
CA SER A 579 -53.68 -35.09 105.07
C SER A 579 -53.70 -35.92 106.37
N SER A 580 -54.01 -35.29 107.50
CA SER A 580 -54.31 -35.95 108.79
C SER A 580 -55.59 -35.40 109.46
N GLY A 581 -56.68 -35.31 108.68
CA GLY A 581 -57.99 -34.92 109.20
C GLY A 581 -59.11 -34.98 108.15
N SER A 582 -59.92 -36.04 108.24
CA SER A 582 -61.33 -36.16 107.82
C SER A 582 -61.89 -35.37 106.61
N GLU A 583 -62.25 -36.12 105.57
CA GLU A 583 -63.50 -36.05 104.78
C GLU A 583 -64.28 -34.71 104.70
N GLU A 584 -64.51 -34.19 103.48
CA GLU A 584 -65.89 -34.12 102.93
C GLU A 584 -65.97 -33.92 101.39
N GLN A 585 -67.18 -33.74 100.86
CA GLN A 585 -67.60 -34.12 99.51
C GLN A 585 -67.79 -32.96 98.49
N ARG A 586 -67.64 -33.30 97.19
CA ARG A 586 -68.26 -32.69 95.98
C ARG A 586 -67.79 -31.30 95.49
N GLU A 587 -67.56 -31.23 94.17
CA GLU A 587 -67.67 -30.01 93.36
C GLU A 587 -68.56 -30.24 92.11
N PRO A 588 -69.27 -29.19 91.59
CA PRO A 588 -70.04 -29.24 90.35
C PRO A 588 -69.51 -28.32 89.22
N GLU A 589 -69.87 -28.69 87.98
CA GLU A 589 -70.08 -27.85 86.77
C GLU A 589 -69.95 -26.30 86.86
N LYS A 590 -69.13 -25.65 85.99
CA LYS A 590 -69.56 -25.07 84.67
C LYS A 590 -68.57 -24.11 83.95
N SER A 591 -68.74 -24.07 82.61
CA SER A 591 -68.57 -22.93 81.67
C SER A 591 -67.24 -22.72 80.89
N ARG A 592 -67.41 -22.23 79.63
CA ARG A 592 -66.39 -22.00 78.57
C ARG A 592 -66.12 -20.49 78.40
N PRO A 593 -64.95 -20.06 77.89
CA PRO A 593 -64.80 -19.61 76.48
C PRO A 593 -63.38 -19.85 75.87
N THR A 594 -63.00 -19.61 74.59
CA THR A 594 -63.65 -19.58 73.24
C THR A 594 -62.57 -19.65 72.12
N LYS A 595 -62.94 -20.09 70.90
CA LYS A 595 -62.32 -19.76 69.57
C LYS A 595 -60.81 -20.02 69.37
N THR A 596 -60.46 -21.15 68.77
CA THR A 596 -59.24 -21.28 67.95
C THR A 596 -59.53 -20.86 66.51
N SER A 597 -59.00 -19.70 66.10
CA SER A 597 -59.17 -19.17 64.75
C SER A 597 -58.17 -19.81 63.78
N LYS A 598 -58.66 -20.21 62.60
CA LYS A 598 -57.84 -20.71 61.49
C LYS A 598 -56.82 -19.64 61.05
N ILE A 599 -55.55 -20.01 60.99
CA ILE A 599 -54.56 -19.32 60.13
C ILE A 599 -53.90 -20.37 59.23
N THR A 600 -54.68 -20.86 58.27
CA THR A 600 -54.14 -21.36 57.00
C THR A 600 -54.25 -20.20 56.01
N ALA A 601 -53.16 -19.44 55.85
CA ALA A 601 -53.05 -18.44 54.80
C ALA A 601 -52.33 -19.07 53.57
N PRO A 602 -52.78 -18.82 52.34
CA PRO A 602 -52.26 -19.52 51.17
C PRO A 602 -50.93 -18.96 50.69
N ILE A 603 -50.05 -19.86 50.23
CA ILE A 603 -48.89 -19.51 49.39
C ILE A 603 -49.43 -19.10 48.01
N SER A 604 -49.60 -17.81 47.76
CA SER A 604 -50.08 -17.34 46.44
C SER A 604 -49.66 -15.92 46.04
N VAL A 605 -48.40 -15.51 46.28
CA VAL A 605 -47.84 -14.29 45.65
C VAL A 605 -46.36 -14.46 45.28
N LEU A 606 -46.04 -15.17 44.18
CA LEU A 606 -44.82 -14.86 43.41
C LEU A 606 -44.82 -15.34 41.94
N THR A 607 -45.82 -14.95 41.15
CA THR A 607 -45.75 -15.02 39.68
C THR A 607 -46.19 -13.70 39.03
N LYS A 608 -45.23 -12.76 38.88
CA LYS A 608 -45.35 -11.66 37.92
C LYS A 608 -44.37 -11.94 36.78
N PRO A 609 -44.85 -12.29 35.56
CA PRO A 609 -43.96 -12.46 34.42
C PRO A 609 -43.34 -11.13 34.02
N PHE A 610 -42.10 -11.19 33.54
CA PHE A 610 -41.29 -10.06 33.11
C PHE A 610 -42.02 -9.27 32.00
N LYS A 611 -42.37 -8.00 32.24
CA LYS A 611 -43.04 -7.17 31.22
C LYS A 611 -42.03 -6.65 30.21
N LEU A 612 -41.88 -7.38 29.10
CA LEU A 612 -41.26 -6.89 27.86
C LEU A 612 -41.85 -5.53 27.45
N THR A 613 -41.02 -4.66 26.90
CA THR A 613 -41.43 -3.29 26.53
C THR A 613 -42.56 -3.30 25.50
N ASN A 614 -43.44 -2.30 25.57
CA ASN A 614 -44.65 -2.18 24.74
C ASN A 614 -44.35 -2.20 23.21
N LYS A 615 -43.13 -1.83 22.82
CA LYS A 615 -42.61 -1.90 21.43
C LYS A 615 -42.20 -3.32 21.03
N ALA A 616 -41.56 -4.08 21.92
CA ALA A 616 -41.17 -5.47 21.70
C ALA A 616 -42.39 -6.38 21.59
N GLN A 617 -43.35 -6.25 22.53
CA GLN A 617 -44.62 -6.99 22.49
C GLN A 617 -45.41 -6.73 21.20
N LYS A 618 -45.40 -5.48 20.69
CA LYS A 618 -46.04 -5.12 19.41
C LYS A 618 -45.31 -5.69 18.19
N ARG A 619 -43.98 -5.84 18.24
CA ARG A 619 -43.20 -6.53 17.18
C ARG A 619 -43.46 -8.04 17.22
N GLU A 620 -43.43 -8.64 18.40
CA GLU A 620 -43.69 -10.06 18.61
C GLU A 620 -45.09 -10.44 18.11
N LYS A 621 -46.13 -9.70 18.52
CA LYS A 621 -47.51 -9.92 18.05
C LYS A 621 -47.65 -9.81 16.52
N ARG A 622 -46.87 -8.95 15.85
CA ARG A 622 -46.84 -8.88 14.38
C ARG A 622 -46.20 -10.12 13.74
N LEU A 623 -45.16 -10.68 14.35
CA LEU A 623 -44.51 -11.89 13.85
C LEU A 623 -45.39 -13.12 14.09
N VAL A 624 -46.01 -13.24 15.27
CA VAL A 624 -47.00 -14.29 15.58
C VAL A 624 -48.15 -14.25 14.57
N ASN A 625 -48.74 -13.08 14.31
CA ASN A 625 -49.78 -12.94 13.29
C ASN A 625 -49.27 -13.33 11.89
N LEU A 626 -48.10 -12.82 11.46
CA LEU A 626 -47.50 -13.15 10.16
C LEU A 626 -47.32 -14.67 9.96
N MET A 627 -46.98 -15.40 11.03
CA MET A 627 -46.81 -16.85 11.00
C MET A 627 -48.14 -17.59 10.95
N LYS A 628 -49.14 -17.18 11.75
CA LYS A 628 -50.52 -17.71 11.70
C LYS A 628 -51.17 -17.47 10.32
N ASP A 629 -51.07 -16.26 9.79
CA ASP A 629 -51.65 -15.84 8.51
C ASP A 629 -50.98 -16.51 7.28
N SER A 630 -49.78 -17.11 7.45
CA SER A 630 -49.02 -17.69 6.35
C SER A 630 -49.45 -19.07 5.87
N GLY A 631 -50.19 -19.83 6.69
CA GLY A 631 -50.52 -21.24 6.43
C GLY A 631 -49.31 -22.21 6.43
N LEU A 632 -48.13 -21.76 6.88
CA LEU A 632 -46.93 -22.58 7.10
C LEU A 632 -46.68 -22.92 8.59
N PHE A 633 -47.51 -22.38 9.49
CA PHE A 633 -47.63 -22.83 10.86
C PHE A 633 -48.98 -23.54 11.05
N ASP A 634 -48.99 -24.72 11.66
CA ASP A 634 -50.20 -25.48 11.97
C ASP A 634 -50.29 -25.70 13.49
N GLU A 635 -51.19 -24.98 14.15
CA GLU A 635 -51.32 -25.01 15.62
C GLU A 635 -51.80 -26.36 16.16
N ALA A 636 -52.69 -27.02 15.44
CA ALA A 636 -53.23 -28.31 15.86
C ALA A 636 -52.20 -29.43 15.68
N TRP A 637 -51.45 -29.39 14.56
CA TRP A 637 -50.35 -30.32 14.34
C TRP A 637 -49.19 -30.08 15.29
N TYR A 638 -48.78 -28.83 15.52
CA TYR A 638 -47.65 -28.50 16.41
C TYR A 638 -47.89 -28.97 17.85
N LEU A 639 -49.12 -28.84 18.37
CA LEU A 639 -49.47 -29.35 19.71
C LEU A 639 -49.60 -30.88 19.78
N ALA A 640 -49.92 -31.54 18.66
CA ALA A 640 -49.98 -33.00 18.59
C ALA A 640 -48.57 -33.62 18.48
N GLU A 641 -47.66 -32.97 17.75
CA GLU A 641 -46.26 -33.39 17.57
C GLU A 641 -45.40 -33.06 18.81
N TYR A 642 -45.75 -32.00 19.55
CA TYR A 642 -45.01 -31.53 20.73
C TYR A 642 -45.90 -31.46 21.99
N PRO A 643 -46.18 -32.60 22.65
CA PRO A 643 -47.03 -32.66 23.85
C PRO A 643 -46.51 -31.83 25.04
N ASP A 644 -45.20 -31.61 25.14
CA ASP A 644 -44.58 -30.77 26.16
C ASP A 644 -45.06 -29.31 26.09
N VAL A 645 -45.29 -28.80 24.87
CA VAL A 645 -45.85 -27.46 24.65
C VAL A 645 -47.34 -27.41 25.02
N ALA A 646 -48.07 -28.52 24.78
CA ALA A 646 -49.48 -28.65 25.15
C ALA A 646 -49.67 -28.69 26.68
N GLU A 647 -48.86 -29.47 27.40
CA GLU A 647 -48.88 -29.54 28.87
C GLU A 647 -48.46 -28.22 29.53
N ALA A 648 -47.53 -27.48 28.92
CA ALA A 648 -47.12 -26.16 29.38
C ALA A 648 -48.18 -25.05 29.18
N GLY A 649 -49.19 -25.27 28.33
CA GLY A 649 -50.27 -24.31 28.07
C GLY A 649 -49.82 -23.01 27.38
N ILE A 650 -48.72 -23.04 26.63
CA ILE A 650 -48.14 -21.88 25.93
C ILE A 650 -48.74 -21.76 24.51
N ASP A 651 -48.93 -20.55 23.97
CA ASP A 651 -49.35 -20.36 22.57
C ASP A 651 -48.32 -21.01 21.62
N PRO A 652 -48.71 -21.96 20.76
CA PRO A 652 -47.77 -22.75 19.94
C PRO A 652 -46.85 -21.89 19.06
N VAL A 653 -47.42 -20.83 18.48
CA VAL A 653 -46.71 -19.92 17.59
C VAL A 653 -45.71 -19.08 18.37
N GLN A 654 -46.09 -18.59 19.55
CA GLN A 654 -45.19 -17.90 20.46
C GLN A 654 -44.07 -18.81 20.97
N HIS A 655 -44.36 -20.08 21.27
CA HIS A 655 -43.34 -21.07 21.64
C HIS A 655 -42.31 -21.26 20.53
N TYR A 656 -42.78 -21.55 19.31
CA TYR A 656 -41.89 -21.74 18.16
C TYR A 656 -41.09 -20.48 17.80
N LEU A 657 -41.71 -19.29 17.90
CA LEU A 657 -41.03 -18.01 17.63
C LEU A 657 -39.86 -17.75 18.60
N ARG A 658 -39.98 -18.17 19.87
CA ARG A 658 -39.01 -17.91 20.93
C ARG A 658 -37.99 -19.02 21.18
N TYR A 659 -38.41 -20.28 21.03
CA TYR A 659 -37.64 -21.45 21.47
C TYR A 659 -37.62 -22.56 20.40
N GLY A 660 -38.79 -22.93 19.86
CA GLY A 660 -38.90 -24.09 18.97
C GLY A 660 -38.03 -24.02 17.71
N ALA A 661 -37.81 -22.83 17.15
CA ALA A 661 -36.91 -22.66 15.99
C ALA A 661 -35.43 -22.91 16.30
N SER A 662 -34.93 -22.46 17.47
CA SER A 662 -33.55 -22.75 17.92
C SER A 662 -33.38 -24.19 18.40
N GLU A 663 -34.46 -24.83 18.84
CA GLU A 663 -34.51 -26.26 19.16
C GLU A 663 -34.64 -27.15 17.90
N GLY A 664 -34.66 -26.57 16.70
CA GLY A 664 -34.78 -27.32 15.44
C GLY A 664 -36.15 -27.97 15.19
N ARG A 665 -37.17 -27.67 16.00
CA ARG A 665 -38.55 -28.17 15.82
C ARG A 665 -39.13 -27.66 14.50
N ASN A 666 -40.11 -28.37 13.94
CA ASN A 666 -40.80 -27.95 12.72
C ASN A 666 -42.12 -27.22 13.06
N PRO A 667 -42.50 -26.13 12.36
CA PRO A 667 -43.74 -25.40 12.63
C PRO A 667 -44.98 -26.00 11.94
N SER A 668 -44.79 -26.83 10.92
CA SER A 668 -45.80 -27.65 10.24
C SER A 668 -45.12 -28.71 9.37
N PRO A 669 -45.85 -29.71 8.83
CA PRO A 669 -45.29 -30.65 7.84
C PRO A 669 -44.83 -29.99 6.53
N LYS A 670 -45.18 -28.72 6.30
CA LYS A 670 -44.86 -27.97 5.07
C LYS A 670 -43.57 -27.15 5.17
N PHE A 671 -42.91 -27.13 6.33
CA PHE A 671 -41.70 -26.37 6.57
C PHE A 671 -40.74 -27.16 7.46
N ASP A 672 -39.53 -27.39 6.97
CA ASP A 672 -38.50 -28.14 7.68
C ASP A 672 -37.39 -27.17 8.13
N THR A 673 -37.37 -26.91 9.44
CA THR A 673 -36.46 -25.95 10.07
C THR A 673 -35.00 -26.36 9.93
N THR A 674 -34.72 -27.65 10.03
CA THR A 674 -33.35 -28.19 9.97
C THR A 674 -32.84 -28.19 8.53
N PHE A 675 -33.67 -28.60 7.57
CA PHE A 675 -33.37 -28.46 6.14
C PHE A 675 -33.15 -26.99 5.75
N TYR A 676 -34.00 -26.08 6.22
CA TYR A 676 -33.88 -24.66 5.88
C TYR A 676 -32.58 -24.06 6.41
N LEU A 677 -32.18 -24.36 7.65
CA LEU A 677 -30.93 -23.88 8.24
C LEU A 677 -29.69 -24.49 7.59
N THR A 678 -29.69 -25.80 7.29
CA THR A 678 -28.55 -26.48 6.66
C THR A 678 -28.34 -26.06 5.21
N THR A 679 -29.42 -25.78 4.47
CA THR A 679 -29.37 -25.26 3.09
C THR A 679 -28.99 -23.77 3.03
N ASN A 680 -29.22 -23.02 4.11
CA ASN A 680 -29.01 -21.57 4.18
C ASN A 680 -28.09 -21.19 5.37
N PRO A 681 -26.77 -21.44 5.25
CA PRO A 681 -25.82 -21.20 6.34
C PRO A 681 -25.70 -19.72 6.74
N ASP A 682 -26.05 -18.80 5.84
CA ASP A 682 -26.19 -17.36 6.11
C ASP A 682 -27.24 -17.08 7.19
N ILE A 683 -28.34 -17.83 7.19
CA ILE A 683 -29.43 -17.69 8.17
C ILE A 683 -29.08 -18.38 9.49
N ALA A 684 -28.37 -19.51 9.42
CA ALA A 684 -27.87 -20.21 10.60
C ALA A 684 -26.86 -19.36 11.40
N GLN A 685 -25.91 -18.71 10.71
CA GLN A 685 -24.94 -17.81 11.35
C GLN A 685 -25.57 -16.51 11.91
N ALA A 686 -26.71 -16.09 11.36
CA ALA A 686 -27.42 -14.88 11.81
C ALA A 686 -28.39 -15.12 12.98
N GLU A 687 -28.56 -16.36 13.45
CA GLU A 687 -29.52 -16.77 14.50
C GLU A 687 -30.97 -16.28 14.25
N VAL A 688 -31.36 -16.12 12.97
CA VAL A 688 -32.70 -15.63 12.61
C VAL A 688 -33.68 -16.80 12.53
N ASN A 689 -34.87 -16.65 13.14
CA ASN A 689 -35.94 -17.64 13.06
C ASN A 689 -36.24 -18.04 11.58
N PRO A 690 -36.04 -19.31 11.17
CA PRO A 690 -36.09 -19.73 9.77
C PRO A 690 -37.42 -19.45 9.07
N LEU A 691 -38.55 -19.70 9.75
CA LEU A 691 -39.87 -19.45 9.17
C LEU A 691 -40.11 -17.95 8.97
N VAL A 692 -39.70 -17.12 9.94
CA VAL A 692 -39.81 -15.66 9.81
C VAL A 692 -38.92 -15.13 8.69
N HIS A 693 -37.73 -15.69 8.48
CA HIS A 693 -36.89 -15.33 7.34
C HIS A 693 -37.55 -15.72 6.01
N PHE A 694 -38.02 -16.98 5.91
CA PHE A 694 -38.67 -17.47 4.70
C PHE A 694 -39.88 -16.63 4.29
N LEU A 695 -40.73 -16.27 5.25
CA LEU A 695 -41.94 -15.46 5.02
C LEU A 695 -41.66 -14.01 4.63
N ARG A 696 -40.48 -13.46 4.97
CA ARG A 696 -40.13 -12.05 4.71
C ARG A 696 -39.23 -11.83 3.50
N TYR A 697 -38.40 -12.82 3.17
CA TYR A 697 -37.36 -12.72 2.15
C TYR A 697 -37.20 -14.02 1.36
N GLY A 698 -37.10 -15.17 2.04
CA GLY A 698 -36.77 -16.44 1.40
C GLY A 698 -37.73 -16.88 0.28
N LYS A 699 -39.02 -16.53 0.37
CA LYS A 699 -40.00 -16.79 -0.71
C LYS A 699 -39.75 -15.96 -1.97
N GLU A 700 -39.33 -14.70 -1.83
CA GLU A 700 -39.00 -13.83 -2.98
C GLU A 700 -37.62 -14.17 -3.56
N GLU A 701 -36.70 -14.61 -2.71
CA GLU A 701 -35.37 -15.13 -3.08
C GLU A 701 -35.39 -16.54 -3.70
N GLY A 702 -36.56 -17.18 -3.80
CA GLY A 702 -36.72 -18.50 -4.41
C GLY A 702 -36.15 -19.67 -3.59
N ARG A 703 -35.89 -19.47 -2.28
CA ARG A 703 -35.43 -20.53 -1.37
C ARG A 703 -36.55 -21.55 -1.14
N LEU A 704 -36.21 -22.81 -0.83
CA LEU A 704 -37.19 -23.87 -0.57
C LEU A 704 -37.48 -24.03 0.92
N PRO A 705 -38.76 -24.16 1.35
CA PRO A 705 -39.13 -24.27 2.77
C PRO A 705 -38.93 -25.68 3.36
N SER A 706 -38.80 -26.71 2.54
CA SER A 706 -38.62 -28.10 2.96
C SER A 706 -37.99 -28.95 1.86
N ASN A 707 -37.44 -30.10 2.23
CA ASN A 707 -36.83 -31.06 1.30
C ASN A 707 -37.88 -31.79 0.41
N GLN A 708 -39.18 -31.67 0.74
CA GLN A 708 -40.25 -32.23 -0.08
C GLN A 708 -40.65 -31.24 -1.17
N GLY A 709 -40.41 -31.63 -2.42
CA GLY A 709 -40.46 -30.73 -3.58
C GLY A 709 -41.82 -30.07 -3.86
N VAL A 710 -41.74 -28.91 -4.51
CA VAL A 710 -42.83 -28.00 -4.93
C VAL A 710 -44.03 -28.74 -5.55
N THR A 711 -45.04 -29.07 -4.74
CA THR A 711 -46.30 -29.68 -5.20
C THR A 711 -47.57 -29.16 -4.51
N ALA A 712 -47.47 -28.21 -3.57
CA ALA A 712 -48.62 -27.74 -2.77
C ALA A 712 -48.77 -26.20 -2.65
N TRP A 713 -48.12 -25.42 -3.53
CA TRP A 713 -47.99 -23.95 -3.36
C TRP A 713 -48.20 -23.11 -4.64
N MET A 714 -49.01 -23.60 -5.59
CA MET A 714 -49.73 -22.72 -6.53
C MET A 714 -51.24 -22.78 -6.21
N PRO A 715 -51.95 -21.64 -6.20
CA PRO A 715 -53.40 -21.59 -6.09
C PRO A 715 -54.10 -22.05 -7.38
#